data_AF-A0A7Z9P0F6-F1
#
_entry.id   AF-A0A7Z9P0F6-F1
#
_cell.length_a   1.000
_cell.length_b   1.000
_cell.length_c   1.000
_cell.angle_alpha   90.00
_cell.angle_beta   90.00
_cell.angle_gamma   90.00
#
_symmetry.space_group_name_H-M   'P 1'
#
loop_
_entity.id
_entity.type
_entity.pdbx_description
1 polymer ?
#
loop_
_entity_poly.entity_id
_entity_poly.type
_entity_poly.pdbx_seq_one_letter_code
_entity_poly.pdbx_strand_id
1 'polypeptide(L)'
;MINIHELACEFFGLPVDSDGFQLLGLVNSENIDANTIKRAMRRRYAQLLASPKSSSEDAELVKKYLGTITVELLHAAPTQTPLVEDSRQKLTPLDHSIIAALIAGGGWNSNTRSRLVSIAGSYSLTVGGLMRILEALAEAARNGKGPLAIERRNEIALDRTWATVPIKKSTFSIAEEYIFEVTKNFTPDFKAQNPLLTIKLAIVFGSLTLLAFILTLSVLFSEDVKKEIHVPFVPDSTSTLMNNEPVLNPVLFDVYPSFSVRSIGDELLQRSDEILTLPEHFAELHKYVAAISSSSDNERRTFFLKWEAAIDLLANGWVFADKDLVRSLELQIVLLIEAIEKNSQIFSRMLSAFAMKPITTQNPLSITANIWSTGILTRLACDKQLTIASKEQIKQSLIETSESCNQTVLKQKALAFYALELASRTEFNSTYLTLWEDWIQTVKSALLYENASVTFLNAISCLLNEGIDVSRESNSRLVIGRIVKEIEWAKSEVARDRVIEMYTAKTYSPEELQLLGLLLQRSKKASWLSSMCIIQPNDSMQTRSAKATLLLSNWPSESSTTTMVWNLSIPDGFTENLYAAWSRAYESVLHLPIDNPLVSARVRKVNEAAVYIWKGRPDLAFQKVDPTLFFEEIPQNTLTRLQRKSPDGEWSKLFRNAGSNSDRRIEIIETLAGAEHESLGEQDARTLATAALSNVYSRIRLAATHSIVTNFLHCPNVAIAIVDNFSDAKSNKQIVKLVANLTEAILPEQEEPDWLLHARRALVQHALTVENSNAEILDLAAVQLARSYIAEYLLLQPTALPPSREITPLESITLVVDEWVRYSSPFENTISNYEFNSLGIMQSFLRHQITYLQLLIIAEAKWRGQDKLYYSAQTSLTELGNATSIIEQMTMVELAIASHWNALFESIDTEYKNRLNNQ
;
A
#
# COMPACT_ATOMS: atom_id res chain seq x y z
N MET A 1 -7.96 -2.40 -41.92
CA MET A 1 -9.09 -2.69 -41.00
C MET A 1 -8.55 -3.67 -39.99
N ILE A 2 -8.50 -3.28 -38.71
CA ILE A 2 -8.04 -4.16 -37.64
C ILE A 2 -9.14 -5.19 -37.40
N ASN A 3 -8.80 -6.49 -37.42
CA ASN A 3 -9.76 -7.54 -37.09
C ASN A 3 -9.93 -7.57 -35.56
N ILE A 4 -11.01 -6.95 -35.07
CA ILE A 4 -11.27 -6.74 -33.64
C ILE A 4 -11.35 -8.07 -32.87
N HIS A 5 -11.74 -9.15 -33.55
CA HIS A 5 -11.76 -10.50 -32.97
C HIS A 5 -10.36 -11.02 -32.67
N GLU A 6 -9.43 -10.92 -33.63
CA GLU A 6 -8.03 -11.35 -33.45
C GLU A 6 -7.34 -10.51 -32.37
N LEU A 7 -7.62 -9.21 -32.36
CA LEU A 7 -7.15 -8.28 -31.34
C LEU A 7 -7.65 -8.69 -29.93
N ALA A 8 -8.93 -9.08 -29.81
CA ALA A 8 -9.48 -9.56 -28.54
C ALA A 8 -8.84 -10.89 -28.12
N CYS A 9 -8.62 -11.82 -29.05
CA CYS A 9 -7.93 -13.09 -28.78
C CYS A 9 -6.47 -12.84 -28.33
N GLU A 10 -5.76 -11.90 -28.96
CA GLU A 10 -4.41 -11.49 -28.55
C GLU A 10 -4.40 -10.91 -27.13
N PHE A 11 -5.35 -10.03 -26.80
CA PHE A 11 -5.48 -9.44 -25.45
C PHE A 11 -5.70 -10.48 -24.35
N PHE A 12 -6.30 -11.63 -24.67
CA PHE A 12 -6.61 -12.69 -23.71
C PHE A 12 -5.74 -13.96 -23.88
N GLY A 13 -4.76 -13.95 -24.79
CA GLY A 13 -3.90 -15.09 -25.08
C GLY A 13 -4.63 -16.32 -25.62
N LEU A 14 -5.73 -16.11 -26.36
CA LEU A 14 -6.56 -17.16 -26.95
C LEU A 14 -6.20 -17.40 -28.42
N PRO A 15 -6.43 -18.61 -28.96
CA PRO A 15 -6.24 -18.87 -30.37
C PRO A 15 -7.26 -18.08 -31.22
N VAL A 16 -6.87 -17.77 -32.46
CA VAL A 16 -7.58 -16.81 -33.33
C VAL A 16 -8.98 -17.29 -33.74
N ASP A 17 -9.25 -18.59 -33.61
CA ASP A 17 -10.51 -19.27 -33.87
C ASP A 17 -11.41 -19.45 -32.64
N SER A 18 -11.08 -18.82 -31.51
CA SER A 18 -11.88 -18.91 -30.28
C SER A 18 -13.28 -18.31 -30.41
N ASP A 19 -14.30 -19.06 -30.00
CA ASP A 19 -15.70 -18.60 -30.03
C ASP A 19 -16.02 -17.55 -28.94
N GLY A 20 -17.21 -16.94 -29.03
CA GLY A 20 -17.66 -15.92 -28.08
C GLY A 20 -17.74 -16.41 -26.62
N PHE A 21 -17.96 -17.71 -26.39
CA PHE A 21 -17.97 -18.29 -25.05
C PHE A 21 -16.55 -18.39 -24.48
N GLN A 22 -15.58 -18.84 -25.29
CA GLN A 22 -14.17 -18.89 -24.92
C GLN A 22 -13.59 -17.50 -24.68
N LEU A 23 -13.99 -16.50 -25.48
CA LEU A 23 -13.66 -15.09 -25.26
C LEU A 23 -14.15 -14.59 -23.89
N LEU A 24 -15.35 -15.02 -23.44
CA LEU A 24 -15.82 -14.73 -22.09
C LEU A 24 -15.23 -15.65 -21.00
N GLY A 25 -14.44 -16.65 -21.37
CA GLY A 25 -13.88 -17.64 -20.44
C GLY A 25 -14.92 -18.63 -19.92
N LEU A 26 -15.96 -18.89 -20.71
CA LEU A 26 -17.02 -19.86 -20.43
C LEU A 26 -16.69 -21.19 -21.13
N VAL A 27 -16.83 -22.30 -20.40
CA VAL A 27 -16.72 -23.65 -20.96
C VAL A 27 -18.09 -24.01 -21.55
N ASN A 28 -18.13 -24.42 -22.82
CA ASN A 28 -19.35 -24.85 -23.53
C ASN A 28 -20.08 -25.91 -22.69
N SER A 29 -21.11 -25.46 -21.97
CA SER A 29 -22.00 -26.30 -21.18
C SER A 29 -23.40 -25.83 -21.52
N GLU A 30 -24.30 -26.76 -21.82
CA GLU A 30 -25.62 -26.48 -22.41
C GLU A 30 -26.59 -25.71 -21.48
N ASN A 31 -26.14 -25.23 -20.31
CA ASN A 31 -26.95 -24.55 -19.28
C ASN A 31 -26.24 -23.31 -18.69
N ILE A 32 -25.84 -22.35 -19.51
CA ILE A 32 -25.26 -21.09 -19.03
C ILE A 32 -26.39 -20.08 -18.71
N ASP A 33 -26.52 -19.69 -17.45
CA ASP A 33 -27.50 -18.70 -17.01
C ASP A 33 -27.02 -17.25 -17.25
N ALA A 34 -27.97 -16.31 -17.34
CA ALA A 34 -27.67 -14.90 -17.61
C ALA A 34 -26.76 -14.25 -16.54
N ASN A 35 -26.77 -14.78 -15.31
CA ASN A 35 -25.89 -14.29 -14.25
C ASN A 35 -24.45 -14.77 -14.45
N THR A 36 -24.23 -15.98 -14.94
CA THR A 36 -22.92 -16.53 -15.27
C THR A 36 -22.29 -15.76 -16.43
N ILE A 37 -23.06 -15.41 -17.46
CA ILE A 37 -22.59 -14.56 -18.57
C ILE A 37 -22.19 -13.16 -18.06
N LYS A 38 -23.01 -12.54 -17.20
CA LYS A 38 -22.69 -11.23 -16.60
C LYS A 38 -21.46 -11.27 -15.68
N ARG A 39 -21.27 -12.35 -14.91
CA ARG A 39 -20.09 -12.54 -14.06
C ARG A 39 -18.83 -12.79 -14.90
N ALA A 40 -18.93 -13.59 -15.95
CA ALA A 40 -17.84 -13.85 -16.90
C ALA A 40 -17.41 -12.57 -17.63
N MET A 41 -18.37 -11.76 -18.08
CA MET A 41 -18.11 -10.43 -18.64
C MET A 41 -17.38 -9.52 -17.64
N ARG A 42 -17.83 -9.43 -16.38
CA ARG A 42 -17.13 -8.64 -15.36
C ARG A 42 -15.71 -9.11 -15.11
N ARG A 43 -15.47 -10.43 -15.12
CA ARG A 43 -14.12 -11.01 -14.99
C ARG A 43 -13.23 -10.66 -16.18
N ARG A 44 -13.74 -10.76 -17.41
CA ARG A 44 -12.98 -10.36 -18.62
C ARG A 44 -12.73 -8.85 -18.70
N TYR A 45 -13.68 -8.03 -18.25
CA TYR A 45 -13.45 -6.59 -18.10
C TYR A 45 -12.39 -6.29 -17.05
N ALA A 46 -12.39 -6.99 -15.93
CA ALA A 46 -11.34 -6.85 -14.92
C ALA A 46 -9.96 -7.29 -15.47
N GLN A 47 -9.90 -8.36 -16.27
CA GLN A 47 -8.68 -8.77 -16.95
C GLN A 47 -8.21 -7.77 -18.01
N LEU A 48 -9.13 -7.16 -18.76
CA LEU A 48 -8.82 -6.10 -19.72
C LEU A 48 -8.31 -4.83 -19.02
N LEU A 49 -8.89 -4.48 -17.87
CA LEU A 49 -8.45 -3.35 -17.04
C LEU A 49 -7.11 -3.61 -16.35
N ALA A 50 -6.82 -4.87 -16.04
CA ALA A 50 -5.52 -5.30 -15.49
C ALA A 50 -4.43 -5.44 -16.56
N SER A 51 -4.78 -5.37 -17.85
CA SER A 51 -3.80 -5.40 -18.94
C SER A 51 -3.00 -4.08 -18.97
N PRO A 52 -1.68 -4.12 -19.19
CA PRO A 52 -0.85 -2.92 -19.31
C PRO A 52 -1.25 -2.01 -20.49
N LYS A 53 -2.08 -2.51 -21.41
CA LYS A 53 -2.66 -1.75 -22.52
C LYS A 53 -4.08 -1.23 -22.24
N SER A 54 -4.56 -1.24 -20.99
CA SER A 54 -5.97 -0.92 -20.65
C SER A 54 -6.44 0.49 -21.03
N SER A 55 -5.52 1.44 -21.22
CA SER A 55 -5.79 2.81 -21.67
C SER A 55 -5.64 3.02 -23.18
N SER A 56 -5.31 1.98 -23.95
CA SER A 56 -5.15 2.09 -25.40
C SER A 56 -6.50 2.15 -26.12
N GLU A 57 -6.50 2.77 -27.31
CA GLU A 57 -7.68 2.81 -28.18
C GLU A 57 -8.13 1.38 -28.57
N ASP A 58 -7.17 0.47 -28.73
CA ASP A 58 -7.40 -0.97 -28.93
C ASP A 58 -8.14 -1.63 -27.76
N ALA A 59 -7.81 -1.27 -26.51
CA ALA A 59 -8.51 -1.79 -25.35
C ALA A 59 -9.96 -1.29 -25.26
N GLU A 60 -10.24 -0.03 -25.63
CA GLU A 60 -11.62 0.46 -25.74
C GLU A 60 -12.40 -0.23 -26.88
N LEU A 61 -11.74 -0.57 -28.00
CA LEU A 61 -12.34 -1.37 -29.07
C LEU A 61 -12.66 -2.81 -28.60
N VAL A 62 -11.74 -3.47 -27.91
CA VAL A 62 -11.94 -4.81 -27.33
C VAL A 62 -13.03 -4.78 -26.25
N LYS A 63 -13.08 -3.75 -25.42
CA LYS A 63 -14.12 -3.53 -24.41
C LYS A 63 -15.49 -3.40 -25.05
N LYS A 64 -15.62 -2.59 -26.10
CA LYS A 64 -16.88 -2.44 -26.85
C LYS A 64 -17.29 -3.77 -27.48
N TYR A 65 -16.33 -4.52 -28.03
CA TYR A 65 -16.55 -5.82 -28.65
C TYR A 65 -17.00 -6.90 -27.65
N LEU A 66 -16.40 -6.98 -26.45
CA LEU A 66 -16.85 -7.85 -25.37
C LEU A 66 -18.28 -7.52 -24.91
N GLY A 67 -18.62 -6.23 -24.89
CA GLY A 67 -19.99 -5.77 -24.63
C GLY A 67 -20.99 -6.33 -25.66
N THR A 68 -20.65 -6.29 -26.95
CA THR A 68 -21.48 -6.85 -28.04
C THR A 68 -21.65 -8.37 -27.90
N ILE A 69 -20.56 -9.12 -27.69
CA ILE A 69 -20.61 -10.58 -27.49
C ILE A 69 -21.48 -10.94 -26.26
N THR A 70 -21.35 -10.18 -25.18
CA THR A 70 -22.15 -10.40 -23.96
C THR A 70 -23.65 -10.21 -24.24
N VAL A 71 -24.03 -9.22 -25.03
CA VAL A 71 -25.43 -8.98 -25.41
C VAL A 71 -25.96 -10.12 -26.28
N GLU A 72 -25.17 -10.57 -27.26
CA GLU A 72 -25.53 -11.71 -28.13
C GLU A 72 -25.74 -13.00 -27.31
N LEU A 73 -24.84 -13.29 -26.37
CA LEU A 73 -24.94 -14.46 -25.50
C LEU A 73 -26.09 -14.37 -24.50
N LEU A 74 -26.37 -13.18 -23.96
CA LEU A 74 -27.53 -12.96 -23.07
C LEU A 74 -28.86 -13.11 -23.80
N HIS A 75 -28.93 -12.77 -25.10
CA HIS A 75 -30.11 -13.01 -25.92
C HIS A 75 -30.31 -14.49 -26.27
N ALA A 76 -29.23 -15.27 -26.32
CA ALA A 76 -29.27 -16.71 -26.54
C ALA A 76 -29.58 -17.53 -25.27
N ALA A 77 -29.47 -16.95 -24.07
CA ALA A 77 -29.71 -17.63 -22.80
C ALA A 77 -31.20 -17.70 -22.42
N PRO A 78 -31.70 -18.86 -21.92
CA PRO A 78 -33.10 -19.00 -21.52
C PRO A 78 -33.45 -18.10 -20.33
N THR A 79 -34.50 -17.28 -20.49
CA THR A 79 -34.95 -16.28 -19.51
C THR A 79 -35.78 -16.95 -18.40
N GLN A 80 -35.26 -17.00 -17.17
CA GLN A 80 -36.09 -17.36 -16.01
C GLN A 80 -36.94 -16.16 -15.57
N THR A 81 -38.24 -16.43 -15.35
CA THR A 81 -39.29 -15.53 -14.88
C THR A 81 -39.06 -14.95 -13.46
N PRO A 82 -39.63 -13.78 -13.14
CA PRO A 82 -39.22 -12.95 -12.00
C PRO A 82 -39.99 -13.28 -10.71
N LEU A 83 -39.32 -13.14 -9.56
CA LEU A 83 -39.94 -13.03 -8.24
C LEU A 83 -39.66 -11.63 -7.66
N VAL A 84 -40.75 -10.87 -7.54
CA VAL A 84 -41.07 -9.80 -6.57
C VAL A 84 -40.21 -8.52 -6.59
N GLU A 85 -40.86 -7.44 -7.05
CA GLU A 85 -40.41 -6.05 -6.96
C GLU A 85 -40.27 -5.58 -5.50
N ASP A 86 -39.09 -5.10 -5.12
CA ASP A 86 -38.89 -4.23 -3.97
C ASP A 86 -38.96 -2.77 -4.45
N SER A 87 -40.03 -2.07 -4.04
CA SER A 87 -40.34 -0.69 -4.42
C SER A 87 -39.33 0.30 -3.82
N ARG A 88 -38.17 0.47 -4.44
CA ARG A 88 -37.24 1.57 -4.15
C ARG A 88 -37.46 2.71 -5.14
N GLN A 89 -38.19 3.74 -4.71
CA GLN A 89 -38.29 4.99 -5.47
C GLN A 89 -36.91 5.68 -5.56
N LYS A 90 -36.47 5.91 -6.81
CA LYS A 90 -35.19 6.52 -7.20
C LYS A 90 -35.11 8.00 -6.81
N LEU A 91 -33.90 8.45 -6.46
CA LEU A 91 -33.51 9.86 -6.28
C LEU A 91 -33.92 10.71 -7.50
N THR A 92 -34.28 11.98 -7.30
CA THR A 92 -34.71 12.83 -8.42
C THR A 92 -33.51 13.27 -9.28
N PRO A 93 -33.72 13.69 -10.55
CA PRO A 93 -32.64 14.16 -11.41
C PRO A 93 -31.88 15.37 -10.83
N LEU A 94 -32.57 16.23 -10.07
CA LEU A 94 -31.98 17.35 -9.37
C LEU A 94 -31.02 16.88 -8.27
N ASP A 95 -31.44 15.90 -7.46
CA ASP A 95 -30.60 15.33 -6.39
C ASP A 95 -29.33 14.70 -6.98
N HIS A 96 -29.47 13.97 -8.09
CA HIS A 96 -28.31 13.43 -8.81
C HIS A 96 -27.39 14.52 -9.34
N SER A 97 -27.94 15.63 -9.84
CA SER A 97 -27.14 16.74 -10.36
C SER A 97 -26.38 17.48 -9.26
N ILE A 98 -27.02 17.69 -8.11
CA ILE A 98 -26.40 18.31 -6.93
C ILE A 98 -25.31 17.41 -6.35
N ILE A 99 -25.60 16.11 -6.19
CA ILE A 99 -24.63 15.12 -5.69
C ILE A 99 -23.46 14.98 -6.67
N ALA A 100 -23.73 14.90 -7.98
CA ALA A 100 -22.68 14.83 -8.99
C ALA A 100 -21.79 16.08 -9.00
N ALA A 101 -22.36 17.27 -8.83
CA ALA A 101 -21.59 18.51 -8.75
C ALA A 101 -20.71 18.57 -7.50
N LEU A 102 -21.20 18.08 -6.36
CA LEU A 102 -20.44 17.98 -5.11
C LEU A 102 -19.33 16.93 -5.21
N ILE A 103 -19.60 15.76 -5.80
CA ILE A 103 -18.59 14.71 -6.02
C ILE A 103 -17.52 15.21 -6.99
N ALA A 104 -17.92 15.77 -8.13
CA ALA A 104 -17.01 16.22 -9.18
C ALA A 104 -16.10 17.39 -8.75
N GLY A 105 -16.51 18.17 -7.75
CA GLY A 105 -15.69 19.26 -7.22
C GLY A 105 -15.09 18.99 -5.85
N GLY A 106 -15.12 17.75 -5.35
CA GLY A 106 -14.45 17.36 -4.11
C GLY A 106 -15.09 17.92 -2.84
N GLY A 107 -16.41 18.11 -2.83
CA GLY A 107 -17.18 18.62 -1.69
C GLY A 107 -17.59 20.10 -1.84
N TRP A 108 -17.92 20.74 -0.72
CA TRP A 108 -18.40 22.13 -0.70
C TRP A 108 -17.23 23.12 -0.64
N ASN A 109 -16.98 23.84 -1.74
CA ASN A 109 -15.97 24.88 -1.89
C ASN A 109 -16.48 26.01 -2.81
N SER A 110 -15.67 27.06 -3.01
CA SER A 110 -16.07 28.23 -3.82
C SER A 110 -16.44 27.86 -5.26
N ASN A 111 -15.77 26.88 -5.85
CA ASN A 111 -16.00 26.41 -7.22
C ASN A 111 -17.24 25.51 -7.34
N THR A 112 -17.52 24.63 -6.36
CA THR A 112 -18.79 23.88 -6.35
C THR A 112 -19.97 24.76 -5.99
N ARG A 113 -19.79 25.79 -5.16
CA ARG A 113 -20.83 26.78 -4.86
C ARG A 113 -21.28 27.54 -6.11
N SER A 114 -20.35 27.98 -6.97
CA SER A 114 -20.71 28.64 -8.23
C SER A 114 -21.45 27.70 -9.21
N ARG A 115 -21.02 26.44 -9.29
CA ARG A 115 -21.69 25.39 -10.10
C ARG A 115 -23.08 25.03 -9.56
N LEU A 116 -23.25 24.94 -8.25
CA LEU A 116 -24.55 24.65 -7.62
C LEU A 116 -25.53 25.81 -7.77
N VAL A 117 -25.05 27.06 -7.78
CA VAL A 117 -25.87 28.24 -8.12
C VAL A 117 -26.31 28.20 -9.60
N SER A 118 -25.43 27.75 -10.51
CA SER A 118 -25.78 27.52 -11.92
C SER A 118 -26.82 26.41 -12.10
N ILE A 119 -26.67 25.29 -11.38
CA ILE A 119 -27.65 24.18 -11.37
C ILE A 119 -28.98 24.64 -10.74
N ALA A 120 -28.96 25.42 -9.66
CA ALA A 120 -30.18 26.00 -9.10
C ALA A 120 -30.87 26.93 -10.10
N GLY A 121 -30.11 27.71 -10.86
CA GLY A 121 -30.62 28.54 -11.96
C GLY A 121 -31.30 27.72 -13.06
N SER A 122 -30.76 26.58 -13.45
CA SER A 122 -31.34 25.73 -14.50
C SER A 122 -32.64 25.02 -14.06
N TYR A 123 -32.81 24.80 -12.76
CA TYR A 123 -34.04 24.24 -12.18
C TYR A 123 -34.97 25.30 -11.57
N SER A 124 -34.74 26.60 -11.82
CA SER A 124 -35.54 27.72 -11.32
C SER A 124 -35.67 27.77 -9.78
N LEU A 125 -34.64 27.37 -9.06
CA LEU A 125 -34.59 27.36 -7.60
C LEU A 125 -33.97 28.65 -7.05
N THR A 126 -34.55 29.18 -5.98
CA THR A 126 -33.94 30.29 -5.24
C THR A 126 -32.73 29.79 -4.43
N VAL A 127 -31.79 30.69 -4.13
CA VAL A 127 -30.61 30.36 -3.29
C VAL A 127 -31.04 29.78 -1.93
N GLY A 128 -32.13 30.30 -1.34
CA GLY A 128 -32.71 29.76 -0.11
C GLY A 128 -33.33 28.37 -0.28
N GLY A 129 -33.93 28.08 -1.44
CA GLY A 129 -34.47 26.75 -1.76
C GLY A 129 -33.36 25.70 -1.94
N LEU A 130 -32.27 26.07 -2.61
CA LEU A 130 -31.09 25.20 -2.76
C LEU A 130 -30.45 24.88 -1.40
N MET A 131 -30.29 25.87 -0.53
CA MET A 131 -29.69 25.66 0.81
C MET A 131 -30.52 24.72 1.67
N ARG A 132 -31.85 24.79 1.64
CA ARG A 132 -32.72 23.84 2.36
C ARG A 132 -32.64 22.41 1.83
N ILE A 133 -32.48 22.23 0.51
CA ILE A 133 -32.30 20.90 -0.09
C ILE A 133 -30.94 20.30 0.34
N LEU A 134 -29.90 21.12 0.35
CA LEU A 134 -28.57 20.72 0.80
C LEU A 134 -28.52 20.42 2.30
N GLU A 135 -29.20 21.21 3.13
CA GLU A 135 -29.37 20.96 4.56
C GLU A 135 -30.10 19.63 4.80
N ALA A 136 -31.20 19.37 4.09
CA ALA A 136 -31.94 18.11 4.19
C ALA A 136 -31.12 16.89 3.75
N LEU A 137 -30.28 17.03 2.71
CA LEU A 137 -29.34 15.98 2.26
C LEU A 137 -28.21 15.74 3.27
N ALA A 138 -27.64 16.82 3.81
CA ALA A 138 -26.58 16.75 4.80
C ALA A 138 -27.06 16.16 6.13
N GLU A 139 -28.28 16.50 6.56
CA GLU A 139 -28.92 15.97 7.76
C GLU A 139 -29.30 14.49 7.59
N ALA A 140 -29.75 14.09 6.38
CA ALA A 140 -29.99 12.69 6.04
C ALA A 140 -28.71 11.84 6.04
N ALA A 141 -27.61 12.39 5.55
CA ALA A 141 -26.31 11.73 5.57
C ALA A 141 -25.73 11.60 6.99
N ARG A 142 -25.99 12.58 7.87
CA ARG A 142 -25.51 12.57 9.27
C ARG A 142 -26.23 11.59 10.18
N ASN A 143 -27.57 11.50 10.05
CA ASN A 143 -28.38 10.79 11.05
C ASN A 143 -28.85 9.40 10.59
N GLY A 144 -28.61 9.01 9.33
CA GLY A 144 -29.14 7.77 8.74
C GLY A 144 -30.68 7.70 8.64
N LYS A 145 -31.39 8.70 9.19
CA LYS A 145 -32.85 8.83 9.22
C LYS A 145 -33.29 10.29 9.00
N GLY A 146 -32.87 10.90 7.89
CA GLY A 146 -33.32 12.25 7.50
C GLY A 146 -34.76 12.29 6.97
N PRO A 147 -35.25 13.45 6.49
CA PRO A 147 -36.62 13.65 5.98
C PRO A 147 -37.02 12.76 4.78
N LEU A 148 -36.08 11.96 4.28
CA LEU A 148 -36.27 10.92 3.26
C LEU A 148 -36.34 9.50 3.86
N ALA A 149 -36.35 9.31 5.17
CA ALA A 149 -36.52 8.01 5.81
C ALA A 149 -37.91 7.42 5.49
N ILE A 150 -37.93 6.12 5.19
CA ILE A 150 -39.13 5.36 4.77
C ILE A 150 -40.30 5.52 5.76
N GLU A 151 -39.99 5.71 7.03
CA GLU A 151 -40.96 5.80 8.14
C GLU A 151 -41.75 7.14 8.19
N ARG A 152 -41.32 8.22 7.52
CA ARG A 152 -41.97 9.55 7.56
C ARG A 152 -42.51 10.09 6.22
N ARG A 153 -42.41 9.32 5.13
CA ARG A 153 -42.78 9.80 3.77
C ARG A 153 -44.29 9.94 3.50
N ASN A 154 -45.16 9.44 4.37
CA ASN A 154 -46.61 9.50 4.16
C ASN A 154 -47.30 10.72 4.80
N GLU A 155 -46.60 11.54 5.60
CA GLU A 155 -47.27 12.57 6.41
C GLU A 155 -47.12 14.02 5.93
N ILE A 156 -46.26 14.34 4.95
CA ILE A 156 -46.05 15.73 4.52
C ILE A 156 -46.00 15.85 2.99
N ALA A 157 -47.13 16.17 2.38
CA ALA A 157 -47.15 16.74 1.04
C ALA A 157 -46.60 18.17 1.12
N LEU A 158 -45.32 18.35 0.77
CA LEU A 158 -44.68 19.66 0.68
C LEU A 158 -45.31 20.45 -0.48
N ASP A 159 -46.10 21.47 -0.16
CA ASP A 159 -46.60 22.46 -1.11
C ASP A 159 -45.42 23.29 -1.67
N ARG A 160 -45.25 23.29 -3.00
CA ARG A 160 -44.13 23.91 -3.74
C ARG A 160 -44.54 25.15 -4.55
N THR A 161 -45.67 25.76 -4.21
CA THR A 161 -46.18 26.98 -4.87
C THR A 161 -45.29 28.23 -4.69
N TRP A 162 -44.33 28.21 -3.76
CA TRP A 162 -43.44 29.34 -3.44
C TRP A 162 -42.16 29.42 -4.29
N ALA A 163 -41.92 28.48 -5.21
CA ALA A 163 -40.64 28.37 -5.94
C ALA A 163 -40.60 29.07 -7.32
N THR A 164 -41.62 29.81 -7.74
CA THR A 164 -41.62 30.47 -9.06
C THR A 164 -41.89 31.97 -8.96
N VAL A 165 -40.91 32.80 -9.35
CA VAL A 165 -41.09 34.24 -9.63
C VAL A 165 -40.11 34.70 -10.74
N PRO A 166 -40.30 35.87 -11.40
CA PRO A 166 -40.37 35.99 -12.85
C PRO A 166 -39.11 36.63 -13.46
N ILE A 167 -38.84 36.32 -14.73
CA ILE A 167 -37.61 36.70 -15.41
C ILE A 167 -37.61 38.21 -15.77
N LYS A 168 -36.61 38.95 -15.29
CA LYS A 168 -36.20 40.26 -15.85
C LYS A 168 -34.69 40.28 -16.15
N LYS A 169 -34.34 40.78 -17.34
CA LYS A 169 -33.00 40.85 -17.96
C LYS A 169 -32.17 42.05 -17.48
N SER A 170 -30.89 41.81 -17.17
CA SER A 170 -29.72 42.72 -17.30
C SER A 170 -28.54 42.09 -16.53
N THR A 171 -27.26 42.09 -16.91
CA THR A 171 -26.43 42.79 -17.92
C THR A 171 -25.05 42.09 -17.88
N PHE A 172 -24.54 41.60 -19.02
CA PHE A 172 -23.22 40.96 -19.14
C PHE A 172 -22.22 41.86 -19.90
N SER A 173 -20.92 41.62 -19.68
CA SER A 173 -19.80 42.50 -20.03
C SER A 173 -19.21 42.25 -21.43
N ILE A 174 -18.55 43.29 -21.93
CA ILE A 174 -18.01 43.51 -23.30
C ILE A 174 -17.10 42.40 -23.85
N ALA A 175 -16.55 41.51 -23.01
CA ALA A 175 -15.74 40.38 -23.44
C ALA A 175 -16.57 39.21 -24.01
N GLU A 176 -17.81 39.05 -23.56
CA GLU A 176 -18.74 38.07 -24.14
C GLU A 176 -19.32 38.55 -25.48
N GLU A 177 -19.35 39.87 -25.72
CA GLU A 177 -19.87 40.45 -26.96
C GLU A 177 -18.99 40.10 -28.18
N TYR A 178 -17.65 40.04 -28.01
CA TYR A 178 -16.74 39.65 -29.09
C TYR A 178 -16.84 38.15 -29.44
N ILE A 179 -17.00 37.29 -28.42
CA ILE A 179 -17.19 35.85 -28.62
C ILE A 179 -18.58 35.58 -29.23
N PHE A 180 -19.61 36.32 -28.79
CA PHE A 180 -20.95 36.19 -29.37
C PHE A 180 -21.01 36.73 -30.80
N GLU A 181 -20.25 37.76 -31.16
CA GLU A 181 -20.21 38.33 -32.52
C GLU A 181 -19.48 37.40 -33.51
N VAL A 182 -18.39 36.75 -33.10
CA VAL A 182 -17.70 35.73 -33.91
C VAL A 182 -18.57 34.47 -34.07
N THR A 183 -19.26 34.04 -33.01
CA THR A 183 -20.14 32.86 -33.07
C THR A 183 -21.43 33.17 -33.86
N LYS A 184 -21.95 34.39 -33.78
CA LYS A 184 -23.14 34.84 -34.53
C LYS A 184 -22.87 35.10 -36.02
N ASN A 185 -21.62 35.34 -36.42
CA ASN A 185 -21.24 35.47 -37.83
C ASN A 185 -20.97 34.11 -38.52
N PHE A 186 -20.60 33.06 -37.78
CA PHE A 186 -20.34 31.74 -38.36
C PHE A 186 -21.54 30.78 -38.34
N THR A 187 -22.56 31.04 -37.52
CA THR A 187 -23.71 30.13 -37.37
C THR A 187 -24.86 30.33 -38.40
N PRO A 188 -25.11 31.49 -39.03
CA PRO A 188 -26.18 31.62 -40.02
C PRO A 188 -25.79 31.09 -41.42
N ASP A 189 -24.51 31.00 -41.74
CA ASP A 189 -24.04 30.63 -43.09
C ASP A 189 -24.03 29.13 -43.37
N PHE A 190 -24.28 28.28 -42.36
CA PHE A 190 -24.49 26.84 -42.55
C PHE A 190 -25.90 26.47 -43.02
N LYS A 191 -26.82 27.44 -43.17
CA LYS A 191 -28.19 27.21 -43.68
C LYS A 191 -28.45 27.70 -45.10
N ALA A 192 -27.50 28.38 -45.76
CA ALA A 192 -27.66 28.83 -47.14
C ALA A 192 -26.76 28.02 -48.09
N GLN A 193 -27.37 27.30 -49.04
CA GLN A 193 -26.66 26.60 -50.11
C GLN A 193 -25.96 27.62 -51.02
N ASN A 194 -24.69 27.94 -50.73
CA ASN A 194 -23.88 28.86 -51.53
C ASN A 194 -22.74 28.08 -52.21
N PRO A 195 -22.72 27.96 -53.55
CA PRO A 195 -21.79 27.08 -54.28
C PRO A 195 -20.31 27.47 -54.09
N LEU A 196 -20.03 28.72 -53.74
CA LEU A 196 -18.68 29.20 -53.40
C LEU A 196 -18.11 28.57 -52.11
N LEU A 197 -18.98 28.19 -51.17
CA LEU A 197 -18.56 27.55 -49.92
C LEU A 197 -18.21 26.07 -50.15
N THR A 198 -18.91 25.40 -51.07
CA THR A 198 -18.60 24.04 -51.53
C THR A 198 -17.24 23.99 -52.22
N ILE A 199 -16.91 25.01 -53.01
CA ILE A 199 -15.59 25.12 -53.65
C ILE A 199 -14.48 25.33 -52.61
N LYS A 200 -14.70 26.19 -51.60
CA LYS A 200 -13.72 26.38 -50.51
C LYS A 200 -13.52 25.11 -49.67
N LEU A 201 -14.60 24.40 -49.33
CA LEU A 201 -14.50 23.12 -48.62
C LEU A 201 -13.78 22.07 -49.48
N ALA A 202 -14.08 21.99 -50.78
CA ALA A 202 -13.43 21.07 -51.70
C ALA A 202 -11.92 21.34 -51.83
N ILE A 203 -11.49 22.60 -51.77
CA ILE A 203 -10.07 22.97 -51.76
C ILE A 203 -9.39 22.49 -50.46
N VAL A 204 -10.03 22.68 -49.30
CA VAL A 204 -9.49 22.25 -48.01
C VAL A 204 -9.39 20.72 -47.91
N PHE A 205 -10.44 20.00 -48.34
CA PHE A 205 -10.41 18.54 -48.36
C PHE A 205 -9.48 17.99 -49.45
N GLY A 206 -9.33 18.69 -50.58
CA GLY A 206 -8.38 18.37 -51.65
C GLY A 206 -6.92 18.53 -51.21
N SER A 207 -6.59 19.58 -50.45
CA SER A 207 -5.22 19.75 -49.93
C SER A 207 -4.88 18.71 -48.87
N LEU A 208 -5.85 18.32 -48.04
CA LEU A 208 -5.67 17.30 -47.00
C LEU A 208 -5.45 15.90 -47.59
N THR A 209 -6.15 15.57 -48.68
CA THR A 209 -5.97 14.31 -49.40
C THR A 209 -4.65 14.25 -50.18
N LEU A 210 -4.21 15.37 -50.77
CA LEU A 210 -2.89 15.46 -51.40
C LEU A 210 -1.76 15.23 -50.39
N LEU A 211 -1.89 15.80 -49.18
CA LEU A 211 -0.90 15.65 -48.12
C LEU A 211 -0.82 14.21 -47.60
N ALA A 212 -1.97 13.55 -47.46
CA ALA A 212 -2.03 12.13 -47.16
C ALA A 212 -1.37 11.28 -48.26
N PHE A 213 -1.60 11.60 -49.53
CA PHE A 213 -1.02 10.89 -50.67
C PHE A 213 0.52 11.00 -50.69
N ILE A 214 1.07 12.19 -50.45
CA ILE A 214 2.52 12.43 -50.37
C ILE A 214 3.15 11.63 -49.22
N LEU A 215 2.49 11.57 -48.06
CA LEU A 215 2.97 10.78 -46.93
C LEU A 215 2.99 9.28 -47.23
N THR A 216 1.94 8.74 -47.87
CA THR A 216 1.94 7.34 -48.32
C THR A 216 3.02 7.06 -49.35
N LEU A 217 3.29 7.99 -50.27
CA LEU A 217 4.34 7.83 -51.26
C LEU A 217 5.74 7.81 -50.61
N SER A 218 5.95 8.66 -49.60
CA SER A 218 7.21 8.73 -48.85
C SER A 218 7.51 7.45 -48.07
N VAL A 219 6.48 6.75 -47.59
CA VAL A 219 6.62 5.46 -46.90
C VAL A 219 6.90 4.32 -47.88
N LEU A 220 6.35 4.38 -49.09
CA LEU A 220 6.53 3.35 -50.11
C LEU A 220 7.91 3.36 -50.80
N PHE A 221 8.65 4.47 -50.73
CA PHE A 221 9.97 4.62 -51.37
C PHE A 221 11.16 4.54 -50.40
N SER A 222 10.95 4.13 -49.15
CA SER A 222 12.06 3.89 -48.23
C SER A 222 12.62 2.47 -48.44
N GLU A 223 13.74 2.35 -49.16
CA GLU A 223 14.39 1.06 -49.47
C GLU A 223 15.00 0.38 -48.23
N ASP A 224 14.72 -0.91 -48.10
CA ASP A 224 15.25 -1.84 -47.09
C ASP A 224 16.74 -2.13 -47.28
N VAL A 225 17.56 -1.76 -46.29
CA VAL A 225 18.94 -2.26 -46.16
C VAL A 225 18.89 -3.67 -45.54
N LYS A 226 18.99 -4.70 -46.40
CA LYS A 226 19.17 -6.11 -46.00
C LYS A 226 20.43 -6.30 -45.16
N LYS A 227 20.30 -6.86 -43.96
CA LYS A 227 21.39 -7.48 -43.19
C LYS A 227 21.36 -8.99 -43.39
N GLU A 228 22.42 -9.53 -44.00
CA GLU A 228 22.61 -10.96 -44.25
C GLU A 228 22.90 -11.74 -42.97
N ILE A 229 22.29 -12.92 -42.85
CA ILE A 229 22.52 -13.91 -41.79
C ILE A 229 23.62 -14.86 -42.26
N HIS A 230 24.78 -14.83 -41.61
CA HIS A 230 25.84 -15.82 -41.82
C HIS A 230 25.58 -17.07 -40.98
N VAL A 231 25.30 -18.19 -41.65
CA VAL A 231 25.38 -19.55 -41.11
C VAL A 231 26.72 -20.14 -41.56
N PRO A 232 27.61 -20.63 -40.67
CA PRO A 232 28.76 -21.40 -41.11
C PRO A 232 28.37 -22.86 -41.30
N PHE A 233 28.55 -23.30 -42.53
CA PHE A 233 28.46 -24.65 -43.06
C PHE A 233 29.65 -25.51 -42.59
N VAL A 234 29.36 -26.76 -42.23
CA VAL A 234 30.31 -27.83 -41.86
C VAL A 234 31.04 -28.36 -43.10
N PRO A 235 32.35 -28.63 -43.04
CA PRO A 235 32.97 -29.65 -43.88
C PRO A 235 33.44 -30.86 -43.05
N ASP A 236 32.90 -32.02 -43.37
CA ASP A 236 33.52 -33.32 -43.08
C ASP A 236 34.86 -33.42 -43.79
N SER A 237 35.92 -33.89 -43.11
CA SER A 237 36.73 -35.05 -43.52
C SER A 237 37.91 -35.37 -42.58
N THR A 238 37.88 -36.60 -42.07
CA THR A 238 38.97 -37.59 -41.97
C THR A 238 40.17 -37.38 -41.01
N SER A 239 40.08 -38.11 -39.89
CA SER A 239 41.04 -39.11 -39.37
C SER A 239 42.52 -38.77 -39.14
N THR A 240 42.92 -38.82 -37.86
CA THR A 240 44.11 -39.56 -37.38
C THR A 240 44.00 -39.91 -35.87
N LEU A 241 43.57 -41.15 -35.64
CA LEU A 241 44.04 -42.16 -34.69
C LEU A 241 44.78 -41.79 -33.37
N MET A 242 44.31 -42.50 -32.32
CA MET A 242 44.99 -42.97 -31.10
C MET A 242 44.90 -42.10 -29.84
N ASN A 243 43.87 -42.30 -29.00
CA ASN A 243 43.91 -43.37 -27.96
C ASN A 243 42.68 -43.36 -27.03
N ASN A 244 42.14 -44.58 -26.85
CA ASN A 244 41.29 -45.12 -25.78
C ASN A 244 39.80 -44.71 -25.68
N GLU A 245 38.96 -45.63 -26.17
CA GLU A 245 37.54 -45.85 -25.81
C GLU A 245 37.33 -46.11 -24.30
N PRO A 246 36.09 -46.34 -23.81
CA PRO A 246 34.85 -45.58 -23.98
C PRO A 246 34.25 -45.25 -22.59
N VAL A 247 33.46 -44.17 -22.47
CA VAL A 247 32.45 -44.13 -21.41
C VAL A 247 31.11 -43.95 -22.10
N LEU A 248 30.44 -45.08 -22.34
CA LEU A 248 29.00 -45.10 -22.50
C LEU A 248 28.42 -44.23 -21.38
N ASN A 249 27.82 -43.09 -21.70
CA ASN A 249 26.89 -42.46 -20.78
C ASN A 249 25.66 -43.37 -20.75
N PRO A 250 25.41 -44.19 -19.72
CA PRO A 250 24.19 -44.97 -19.68
C PRO A 250 23.01 -44.00 -19.75
N VAL A 251 22.06 -44.28 -20.63
CA VAL A 251 20.79 -43.55 -20.63
C VAL A 251 20.11 -43.89 -19.30
N LEU A 252 20.16 -42.97 -18.33
CA LEU A 252 19.59 -43.23 -17.02
C LEU A 252 18.05 -43.24 -17.05
N PHE A 253 17.45 -42.40 -17.88
CA PHE A 253 16.02 -42.40 -18.17
C PHE A 253 15.83 -41.89 -19.60
N ASP A 254 14.89 -42.48 -20.34
CA ASP A 254 14.44 -41.95 -21.63
C ASP A 254 13.60 -40.68 -21.45
N VAL A 255 12.80 -40.64 -20.38
CA VAL A 255 12.03 -39.49 -19.89
C VAL A 255 12.24 -39.40 -18.38
N TYR A 256 12.60 -38.22 -17.87
CA TYR A 256 12.84 -38.03 -16.44
C TYR A 256 11.59 -38.40 -15.62
N PRO A 257 11.71 -39.16 -14.52
CA PRO A 257 10.57 -39.73 -13.82
C PRO A 257 9.57 -38.67 -13.35
N SER A 258 8.32 -38.82 -13.79
CA SER A 258 7.13 -38.22 -13.20
C SER A 258 6.19 -39.35 -12.85
N PHE A 259 5.80 -39.47 -11.58
CA PHE A 259 4.71 -40.38 -11.23
C PHE A 259 3.43 -39.90 -11.93
N SER A 260 2.55 -40.78 -12.38
CA SER A 260 1.31 -40.39 -13.03
C SER A 260 0.36 -39.74 -12.00
N VAL A 261 0.50 -38.43 -11.78
CA VAL A 261 -0.10 -37.67 -10.65
C VAL A 261 -1.55 -37.24 -10.89
N ARG A 262 -2.12 -37.36 -12.09
CA ARG A 262 -3.41 -36.70 -12.40
C ARG A 262 -4.51 -36.98 -11.38
N SER A 263 -4.67 -38.23 -10.93
CA SER A 263 -5.75 -38.58 -9.98
C SER A 263 -5.56 -38.02 -8.57
N ILE A 264 -4.34 -37.98 -8.03
CA ILE A 264 -4.09 -37.49 -6.66
C ILE A 264 -4.14 -35.96 -6.63
N GLY A 265 -3.58 -35.31 -7.66
CA GLY A 265 -3.65 -33.85 -7.79
C GLY A 265 -5.09 -33.35 -7.89
N ASP A 266 -5.91 -34.00 -8.73
CA ASP A 266 -7.31 -33.62 -8.92
C ASP A 266 -8.14 -33.87 -7.64
N GLU A 267 -7.90 -34.97 -6.92
CA GLU A 267 -8.58 -35.25 -5.65
C GLU A 267 -8.20 -34.24 -4.56
N LEU A 268 -6.91 -33.93 -4.39
CA LEU A 268 -6.45 -32.92 -3.43
C LEU A 268 -6.99 -31.52 -3.74
N LEU A 269 -7.05 -31.14 -5.03
CA LEU A 269 -7.62 -29.88 -5.46
C LEU A 269 -9.13 -29.81 -5.19
N GLN A 270 -9.88 -30.87 -5.51
CA GLN A 270 -11.31 -30.94 -5.19
C GLN A 270 -11.56 -30.79 -3.69
N ARG A 271 -10.80 -31.51 -2.85
CA ARG A 271 -10.90 -31.41 -1.39
C ARG A 271 -10.53 -30.01 -0.89
N SER A 272 -9.56 -29.37 -1.52
CA SER A 272 -9.15 -28.01 -1.21
C SER A 272 -10.26 -26.98 -1.50
N ASP A 273 -10.97 -27.13 -2.62
CA ASP A 273 -12.12 -26.28 -2.94
C ASP A 273 -13.26 -26.47 -1.93
N GLU A 274 -13.51 -27.70 -1.52
CA GLU A 274 -14.53 -28.04 -0.51
C GLU A 274 -14.22 -27.43 0.88
N ILE A 275 -12.93 -27.22 1.23
CA ILE A 275 -12.52 -26.56 2.50
C ILE A 275 -13.07 -25.13 2.61
N LEU A 276 -13.35 -24.44 1.49
CA LEU A 276 -13.93 -23.08 1.51
C LEU A 276 -15.29 -23.03 2.21
N THR A 277 -16.00 -24.16 2.31
CA THR A 277 -17.29 -24.26 2.99
C THR A 277 -17.17 -24.47 4.51
N LEU A 278 -15.99 -24.83 5.02
CA LEU A 278 -15.81 -25.22 6.41
C LEU A 278 -15.96 -24.10 7.45
N PRO A 279 -15.66 -22.81 7.18
CA PRO A 279 -15.89 -21.75 8.16
C PRO A 279 -17.35 -21.70 8.64
N GLU A 280 -18.32 -21.92 7.76
CA GLU A 280 -19.74 -21.98 8.12
C GLU A 280 -20.04 -23.21 8.97
N HIS A 281 -19.50 -24.37 8.60
CA HIS A 281 -19.67 -25.62 9.35
C HIS A 281 -19.09 -25.53 10.78
N PHE A 282 -17.89 -24.96 10.95
CA PHE A 282 -17.29 -24.78 12.28
C PHE A 282 -18.04 -23.74 13.11
N ALA A 283 -18.58 -22.68 12.50
CA ALA A 283 -19.45 -21.73 13.18
C ALA A 283 -20.76 -22.38 13.68
N GLU A 284 -21.33 -23.32 12.92
CA GLU A 284 -22.45 -24.14 13.39
C GLU A 284 -22.02 -25.03 14.56
N LEU A 285 -20.92 -25.78 14.42
CA LEU A 285 -20.43 -26.68 15.46
C LEU A 285 -20.19 -25.96 16.79
N HIS A 286 -19.61 -24.75 16.76
CA HIS A 286 -19.43 -23.88 17.93
C HIS A 286 -20.73 -23.60 18.68
N LYS A 287 -21.83 -23.33 17.96
CA LYS A 287 -23.14 -23.10 18.58
C LYS A 287 -23.68 -24.36 19.27
N TYR A 288 -23.41 -25.54 18.69
CA TYR A 288 -23.84 -26.82 19.25
C TYR A 288 -23.06 -27.25 20.49
N VAL A 289 -21.77 -26.88 20.60
CA VAL A 289 -20.92 -27.28 21.74
C VAL A 289 -21.50 -26.85 23.09
N ALA A 290 -22.07 -25.65 23.19
CA ALA A 290 -22.68 -25.18 24.44
C ALA A 290 -23.93 -25.99 24.85
N ALA A 291 -24.63 -26.59 23.88
CA ALA A 291 -25.86 -27.35 24.09
C ALA A 291 -25.63 -28.88 24.11
N ILE A 292 -24.43 -29.36 23.80
CA ILE A 292 -24.18 -30.79 23.56
C ILE A 292 -24.39 -31.66 24.79
N SER A 293 -24.08 -31.13 25.98
CA SER A 293 -24.24 -31.84 27.26
C SER A 293 -25.69 -32.13 27.63
N SER A 294 -26.66 -31.37 27.10
CA SER A 294 -28.10 -31.56 27.32
C SER A 294 -28.86 -32.06 26.08
N SER A 295 -28.16 -32.28 24.96
CA SER A 295 -28.73 -32.70 23.68
C SER A 295 -29.10 -34.18 23.64
N SER A 296 -30.06 -34.53 22.77
CA SER A 296 -30.48 -35.91 22.53
C SER A 296 -29.36 -36.76 21.89
N ASP A 297 -29.40 -38.08 22.07
CA ASP A 297 -28.37 -38.98 21.51
C ASP A 297 -28.25 -38.87 19.98
N ASN A 298 -29.35 -38.53 19.28
CA ASN A 298 -29.34 -38.36 17.82
C ASN A 298 -28.62 -37.06 17.38
N GLU A 299 -28.80 -35.97 18.14
CA GLU A 299 -28.10 -34.71 17.90
C GLU A 299 -26.60 -34.85 18.16
N ARG A 300 -26.21 -35.58 19.23
CA ARG A 300 -24.79 -35.87 19.49
C ARG A 300 -24.15 -36.69 18.37
N ARG A 301 -24.84 -37.71 17.86
CA ARG A 301 -24.36 -38.49 16.70
C ARG A 301 -24.18 -37.61 15.46
N THR A 302 -25.16 -36.74 15.19
CA THR A 302 -25.10 -35.82 14.05
C THR A 302 -23.92 -34.85 14.18
N PHE A 303 -23.68 -34.33 15.39
CA PHE A 303 -22.52 -33.50 15.69
C PHE A 303 -21.20 -34.24 15.41
N PHE A 304 -21.03 -35.46 15.93
CA PHE A 304 -19.80 -36.22 15.72
C PHE A 304 -19.57 -36.56 14.24
N LEU A 305 -20.63 -36.87 13.49
CA LEU A 305 -20.51 -37.10 12.04
C LEU A 305 -20.08 -35.83 11.29
N LYS A 306 -20.66 -34.67 11.63
CA LYS A 306 -20.23 -33.38 11.04
C LYS A 306 -18.80 -33.03 11.40
N TRP A 307 -18.40 -33.26 12.66
CA TRP A 307 -17.03 -33.08 13.13
C TRP A 307 -16.05 -33.98 12.38
N GLU A 308 -16.29 -35.29 12.36
CA GLU A 308 -15.44 -36.28 11.69
C GLU A 308 -15.31 -35.97 10.20
N ALA A 309 -16.41 -35.60 9.52
CA ALA A 309 -16.39 -35.20 8.12
C ALA A 309 -15.59 -33.91 7.86
N ALA A 310 -15.72 -32.89 8.72
CA ALA A 310 -14.98 -31.64 8.59
C ALA A 310 -13.47 -31.83 8.82
N ILE A 311 -13.11 -32.64 9.83
CA ILE A 311 -11.72 -32.97 10.13
C ILE A 311 -11.11 -33.83 9.01
N ASP A 312 -11.84 -34.82 8.49
CA ASP A 312 -11.38 -35.63 7.36
C ASP A 312 -11.18 -34.77 6.10
N LEU A 313 -12.10 -33.86 5.80
CA LEU A 313 -11.97 -32.93 4.68
C LEU A 313 -10.72 -32.04 4.80
N LEU A 314 -10.49 -31.46 5.98
CA LEU A 314 -9.28 -30.67 6.24
C LEU A 314 -8.01 -31.49 6.14
N ALA A 315 -7.98 -32.64 6.81
CA ALA A 315 -6.81 -33.50 6.86
C ALA A 315 -6.38 -33.94 5.46
N ASN A 316 -7.31 -34.15 4.54
CA ASN A 316 -6.99 -34.55 3.16
C ASN A 316 -6.87 -33.39 2.16
N GLY A 317 -7.34 -32.16 2.46
CA GLY A 317 -7.38 -31.05 1.48
C GLY A 317 -6.47 -29.86 1.77
N TRP A 318 -5.85 -29.79 2.95
CA TRP A 318 -5.11 -28.60 3.40
C TRP A 318 -3.88 -28.24 2.56
N VAL A 319 -3.31 -29.19 1.81
CA VAL A 319 -2.05 -29.04 1.04
C VAL A 319 -2.12 -27.91 0.01
N PHE A 320 -3.28 -27.73 -0.64
CA PHE A 320 -3.50 -26.68 -1.65
C PHE A 320 -4.43 -25.56 -1.18
N ALA A 321 -4.94 -25.65 0.06
CA ALA A 321 -5.82 -24.64 0.61
C ALA A 321 -5.05 -23.37 1.01
N ASP A 322 -5.75 -22.24 1.03
CA ASP A 322 -5.20 -20.97 1.51
C ASP A 322 -4.66 -21.12 2.94
N LYS A 323 -3.42 -20.69 3.18
CA LYS A 323 -2.72 -20.91 4.46
C LYS A 323 -3.37 -20.14 5.61
N ASP A 324 -3.93 -18.95 5.35
CA ASP A 324 -4.60 -18.15 6.38
C ASP A 324 -5.95 -18.76 6.73
N LEU A 325 -6.68 -19.27 5.73
CA LEU A 325 -7.91 -20.04 5.95
C LEU A 325 -7.64 -21.29 6.80
N VAL A 326 -6.64 -22.10 6.43
CA VAL A 326 -6.28 -23.30 7.21
C VAL A 326 -5.94 -22.91 8.64
N ARG A 327 -5.09 -21.89 8.84
CA ARG A 327 -4.72 -21.40 10.18
C ARG A 327 -5.92 -20.94 11.01
N SER A 328 -6.89 -20.26 10.39
CA SER A 328 -8.15 -19.86 11.03
C SER A 328 -8.97 -21.07 11.47
N LEU A 329 -9.08 -22.10 10.62
CA LEU A 329 -9.79 -23.34 10.94
C LEU A 329 -9.08 -24.15 12.03
N GLU A 330 -7.74 -24.23 12.02
CA GLU A 330 -6.97 -24.85 13.11
C GLU A 330 -7.24 -24.18 14.46
N LEU A 331 -7.31 -22.84 14.49
CA LEU A 331 -7.67 -22.08 15.69
C LEU A 331 -9.08 -22.44 16.19
N GLN A 332 -10.05 -22.53 15.28
CA GLN A 332 -11.42 -22.91 15.64
C GLN A 332 -11.51 -24.33 16.19
N ILE A 333 -10.72 -25.27 15.64
CA ILE A 333 -10.59 -26.64 16.14
C ILE A 333 -10.07 -26.65 17.58
N VAL A 334 -9.01 -25.89 17.88
CA VAL A 334 -8.46 -25.79 19.24
C VAL A 334 -9.52 -25.27 20.21
N LEU A 335 -10.20 -24.17 19.86
CA LEU A 335 -11.25 -23.58 20.69
C LEU A 335 -12.41 -24.55 20.97
N LEU A 336 -12.81 -25.36 19.98
CA LEU A 336 -13.86 -26.37 20.17
C LEU A 336 -13.43 -27.47 21.15
N ILE A 337 -12.17 -27.91 21.05
CA ILE A 337 -11.61 -28.95 21.91
C ILE A 337 -11.46 -28.43 23.35
N GLU A 338 -10.99 -27.20 23.54
CA GLU A 338 -10.92 -26.53 24.84
C GLU A 338 -12.30 -26.44 25.50
N ALA A 339 -13.34 -26.06 24.74
CA ALA A 339 -14.69 -25.93 25.26
C ALA A 339 -15.29 -27.26 25.75
N ILE A 340 -14.86 -28.39 25.17
CA ILE A 340 -15.41 -29.73 25.43
C ILE A 340 -14.56 -30.53 26.44
N GLU A 341 -13.33 -30.10 26.71
CA GLU A 341 -12.36 -30.81 27.54
C GLU A 341 -12.92 -31.32 28.89
N LYS A 342 -13.80 -30.53 29.53
CA LYS A 342 -14.41 -30.89 30.82
C LYS A 342 -15.23 -32.18 30.77
N ASN A 343 -15.65 -32.62 29.58
CA ASN A 343 -16.33 -33.90 29.36
C ASN A 343 -15.38 -34.90 28.69
N SER A 344 -14.71 -35.71 29.51
CA SER A 344 -13.71 -36.69 29.06
C SER A 344 -14.22 -37.69 28.00
N GLN A 345 -15.49 -38.09 28.04
CA GLN A 345 -16.06 -39.01 27.03
C GLN A 345 -16.22 -38.34 25.66
N ILE A 346 -16.72 -37.11 25.62
CA ILE A 346 -16.89 -36.36 24.37
C ILE A 346 -15.51 -35.94 23.82
N PHE A 347 -14.61 -35.50 24.70
CA PHE A 347 -13.23 -35.17 24.36
C PHE A 347 -12.52 -36.36 23.71
N SER A 348 -12.57 -37.54 24.32
CA SER A 348 -11.97 -38.76 23.74
C SER A 348 -12.57 -39.13 22.40
N ARG A 349 -13.88 -38.92 22.19
CA ARG A 349 -14.53 -39.20 20.90
C ARG A 349 -14.11 -38.19 19.83
N MET A 350 -14.00 -36.90 20.16
CA MET A 350 -13.52 -35.89 19.21
C MET A 350 -12.07 -36.11 18.80
N LEU A 351 -11.22 -36.52 19.75
CA LEU A 351 -9.82 -36.86 19.47
C LEU A 351 -9.68 -38.03 18.51
N SER A 352 -10.64 -38.95 18.46
CA SER A 352 -10.59 -40.10 17.54
C SER A 352 -10.61 -39.70 16.06
N ALA A 353 -11.07 -38.49 15.72
CA ALA A 353 -11.00 -37.96 14.36
C ALA A 353 -9.55 -37.68 13.89
N PHE A 354 -8.61 -37.51 14.83
CA PHE A 354 -7.17 -37.33 14.54
C PHE A 354 -6.37 -38.63 14.65
N ALA A 355 -7.05 -39.78 14.76
CA ALA A 355 -6.37 -41.06 14.86
C ALA A 355 -5.53 -41.31 13.59
N MET A 356 -4.28 -41.76 13.81
CA MET A 356 -3.35 -42.02 12.72
C MET A 356 -3.89 -43.15 11.82
N LYS A 357 -4.03 -42.85 10.53
CA LYS A 357 -4.51 -43.80 9.52
C LYS A 357 -3.36 -44.70 9.08
N PRO A 358 -3.56 -46.02 8.91
CA PRO A 358 -2.52 -46.90 8.39
C PRO A 358 -2.17 -46.52 6.95
N ILE A 359 -0.87 -46.49 6.64
CA ILE A 359 -0.41 -46.22 5.28
C ILE A 359 -0.70 -47.43 4.41
N THR A 360 -1.62 -47.26 3.47
CA THR A 360 -1.98 -48.29 2.50
C THR A 360 -2.07 -47.68 1.11
N THR A 361 -1.74 -48.45 0.09
CA THR A 361 -1.82 -48.00 -1.30
C THR A 361 -3.26 -47.78 -1.78
N GLN A 362 -4.25 -48.27 -1.01
CA GLN A 362 -5.68 -48.00 -1.23
C GLN A 362 -6.11 -46.61 -0.75
N ASN A 363 -5.36 -45.99 0.17
CA ASN A 363 -5.62 -44.65 0.67
C ASN A 363 -4.36 -43.78 0.52
N PRO A 364 -4.13 -43.21 -0.68
CA PRO A 364 -2.89 -42.50 -0.98
C PRO A 364 -2.70 -41.23 -0.15
N LEU A 365 -3.78 -40.62 0.36
CA LEU A 365 -3.77 -39.37 1.15
C LEU A 365 -3.53 -39.58 2.65
N SER A 366 -3.26 -40.83 3.07
CA SER A 366 -3.05 -41.17 4.47
C SER A 366 -1.85 -40.43 5.08
N ILE A 367 -0.79 -40.17 4.32
CA ILE A 367 0.39 -39.42 4.80
C ILE A 367 0.00 -37.96 5.01
N THR A 368 -0.62 -37.32 4.01
CA THR A 368 -1.15 -35.95 4.11
C THR A 368 -2.03 -35.76 5.35
N ALA A 369 -2.97 -36.68 5.59
CA ALA A 369 -3.88 -36.63 6.74
C ALA A 369 -3.18 -36.79 8.09
N ASN A 370 -2.22 -37.71 8.18
CA ASN A 370 -1.49 -37.97 9.41
C ASN A 370 -0.54 -36.82 9.78
N ILE A 371 0.09 -36.18 8.78
CA ILE A 371 0.97 -35.03 9.01
C ILE A 371 0.18 -33.82 9.50
N TRP A 372 -1.00 -33.57 8.93
CA TRP A 372 -1.90 -32.53 9.43
C TRP A 372 -2.35 -32.79 10.86
N SER A 373 -2.81 -34.02 11.14
CA SER A 373 -3.24 -34.44 12.48
C SER A 373 -2.12 -34.30 13.50
N THR A 374 -0.88 -34.66 13.14
CA THR A 374 0.31 -34.46 13.97
C THR A 374 0.51 -32.99 14.33
N GLY A 375 0.30 -32.07 13.38
CA GLY A 375 0.38 -30.63 13.63
C GLY A 375 -0.64 -30.14 14.65
N ILE A 376 -1.91 -30.54 14.51
CA ILE A 376 -2.99 -30.18 15.44
C ILE A 376 -2.77 -30.80 16.82
N LEU A 377 -2.45 -32.10 16.89
CA LEU A 377 -2.18 -32.77 18.16
C LEU A 377 -0.99 -32.15 18.89
N THR A 378 0.05 -31.73 18.16
CA THR A 378 1.18 -30.98 18.74
C THR A 378 0.72 -29.66 19.35
N ARG A 379 -0.13 -28.93 18.63
CA ARG A 379 -0.69 -27.66 19.10
C ARG A 379 -1.48 -27.84 20.39
N LEU A 380 -2.34 -28.85 20.43
CA LEU A 380 -3.16 -29.18 21.60
C LEU A 380 -2.28 -29.66 22.76
N ALA A 381 -1.29 -30.51 22.53
CA ALA A 381 -0.38 -31.01 23.57
C ALA A 381 0.36 -29.86 24.29
N CYS A 382 0.62 -28.77 23.58
CA CYS A 382 1.30 -27.58 24.10
C CYS A 382 0.37 -26.44 24.52
N ASP A 383 -0.94 -26.62 24.43
CA ASP A 383 -1.90 -25.60 24.82
C ASP A 383 -1.87 -25.36 26.34
N LYS A 384 -1.93 -24.12 26.80
CA LYS A 384 -1.87 -23.81 28.25
C LYS A 384 -3.19 -24.09 28.97
N GLN A 385 -4.32 -24.07 28.26
CA GLN A 385 -5.65 -24.18 28.84
C GLN A 385 -6.03 -25.64 29.14
N LEU A 386 -5.49 -26.59 28.39
CA LEU A 386 -5.76 -28.02 28.60
C LEU A 386 -5.09 -28.57 29.87
N THR A 387 -5.82 -29.42 30.58
CA THR A 387 -5.36 -30.17 31.75
C THR A 387 -4.25 -31.17 31.42
N ILE A 388 -3.48 -31.56 32.43
CA ILE A 388 -2.37 -32.51 32.29
C ILE A 388 -2.87 -33.87 31.77
N ALA A 389 -4.03 -34.34 32.25
CA ALA A 389 -4.61 -35.61 31.81
C ALA A 389 -4.96 -35.61 30.31
N SER A 390 -5.59 -34.54 29.83
CA SER A 390 -5.92 -34.36 28.41
C SER A 390 -4.67 -34.32 27.53
N LYS A 391 -3.61 -33.62 28.00
CA LYS A 391 -2.32 -33.56 27.30
C LYS A 391 -1.64 -34.93 27.19
N GLU A 392 -1.68 -35.74 28.24
CA GLU A 392 -1.12 -37.09 28.18
C GLU A 392 -1.91 -37.99 27.21
N GLN A 393 -3.24 -37.88 27.17
CA GLN A 393 -4.05 -38.59 26.18
C GLN A 393 -3.72 -38.16 24.74
N ILE A 394 -3.50 -36.86 24.50
CA ILE A 394 -3.08 -36.34 23.19
C ILE A 394 -1.69 -36.88 22.81
N LYS A 395 -0.72 -36.88 23.74
CA LYS A 395 0.63 -37.38 23.50
C LYS A 395 0.65 -38.87 23.12
N GLN A 396 -0.26 -39.68 23.68
CA GLN A 396 -0.41 -41.09 23.30
C GLN A 396 -0.87 -41.28 21.84
N SER A 397 -1.45 -40.24 21.23
CA SER A 397 -1.93 -40.27 19.84
C SER A 397 -0.91 -39.73 18.82
N LEU A 398 0.24 -39.20 19.27
CA LEU A 398 1.31 -38.70 18.40
C LEU A 398 2.18 -39.85 17.88
N ILE A 399 2.62 -39.74 16.62
CA ILE A 399 3.53 -40.70 15.97
C ILE A 399 4.90 -40.72 16.67
N GLU A 400 5.39 -39.53 17.03
CA GLU A 400 6.61 -39.36 17.82
C GLU A 400 6.36 -38.47 19.03
N THR A 401 6.75 -38.95 20.20
CA THR A 401 6.77 -38.12 21.41
C THR A 401 8.01 -37.23 21.40
N SER A 402 7.82 -35.92 21.24
CA SER A 402 8.89 -34.94 21.42
C SER A 402 8.48 -33.91 22.47
N GLU A 403 9.46 -33.42 23.23
CA GLU A 403 9.26 -32.31 24.17
C GLU A 403 9.10 -30.95 23.45
N SER A 404 9.38 -30.89 22.14
CA SER A 404 9.28 -29.65 21.37
C SER A 404 7.83 -29.27 21.09
N CYS A 405 7.46 -28.03 21.40
CA CYS A 405 6.17 -27.43 21.01
C CYS A 405 6.16 -26.81 19.61
N ASN A 406 7.23 -26.99 18.83
CA ASN A 406 7.31 -26.47 17.47
C ASN A 406 6.66 -27.46 16.48
N GLN A 407 5.50 -27.08 15.93
CA GLN A 407 4.76 -27.88 14.95
C GLN A 407 5.62 -28.25 13.73
N THR A 408 6.46 -27.33 13.24
CA THR A 408 7.29 -27.56 12.06
C THR A 408 8.31 -28.67 12.30
N VAL A 409 8.92 -28.69 13.49
CA VAL A 409 9.91 -29.71 13.88
C VAL A 409 9.25 -31.08 13.98
N LEU A 410 8.05 -31.17 14.58
CA LEU A 410 7.32 -32.43 14.71
C LEU A 410 6.77 -32.94 13.37
N LYS A 411 6.25 -32.05 12.51
CA LYS A 411 5.87 -32.39 11.13
C LYS A 411 7.09 -32.90 10.35
N GLN A 412 8.25 -32.26 10.48
CA GLN A 412 9.49 -32.70 9.83
C GLN A 412 9.92 -34.10 10.27
N LYS A 413 9.88 -34.37 11.58
CA LYS A 413 10.20 -35.70 12.12
C LYS A 413 9.22 -36.78 11.64
N ALA A 414 7.91 -36.50 11.66
CA ALA A 414 6.90 -37.41 11.14
C ALA A 414 7.08 -37.68 9.64
N LEU A 415 7.44 -36.65 8.85
CA LEU A 415 7.78 -36.81 7.43
C LEU A 415 9.03 -37.68 7.24
N ALA A 416 10.05 -37.54 8.08
CA ALA A 416 11.24 -38.38 8.04
C ALA A 416 10.93 -39.85 8.41
N PHE A 417 10.06 -40.07 9.42
CA PHE A 417 9.57 -41.40 9.78
C PHE A 417 8.87 -42.08 8.59
N TYR A 418 7.98 -41.36 7.89
CA TYR A 418 7.30 -41.90 6.72
C TYR A 418 8.23 -42.13 5.53
N ALA A 419 9.22 -41.27 5.31
CA ALA A 419 10.23 -41.50 4.27
C ALA A 419 11.00 -42.81 4.51
N LEU A 420 11.34 -43.12 5.77
CA LEU A 420 12.00 -44.36 6.15
C LEU A 420 11.08 -45.58 5.92
N GLU A 421 9.81 -45.49 6.33
CA GLU A 421 8.86 -46.58 6.11
C GLU A 421 8.62 -46.84 4.61
N LEU A 422 8.47 -45.77 3.81
CA LEU A 422 8.29 -45.88 2.37
C LEU A 422 9.53 -46.47 1.69
N ALA A 423 10.74 -45.98 2.03
CA ALA A 423 11.99 -46.46 1.44
C ALA A 423 12.07 -47.99 1.50
N SER A 424 11.82 -48.57 2.68
CA SER A 424 11.94 -50.01 2.93
C SER A 424 11.03 -50.92 2.08
N ARG A 425 9.98 -50.35 1.46
CA ARG A 425 8.98 -51.09 0.68
C ARG A 425 8.98 -50.72 -0.80
N THR A 426 9.66 -49.65 -1.18
CA THR A 426 9.57 -49.04 -2.51
C THR A 426 10.14 -49.94 -3.59
N GLU A 427 11.28 -50.59 -3.32
CA GLU A 427 11.95 -51.42 -4.33
C GLU A 427 11.07 -52.58 -4.80
N PHE A 428 10.37 -53.22 -3.86
CA PHE A 428 9.60 -54.44 -4.12
C PHE A 428 8.19 -54.18 -4.65
N ASN A 429 7.69 -52.94 -4.58
CA ASN A 429 6.31 -52.63 -4.97
C ASN A 429 6.16 -51.22 -5.55
N SER A 430 5.99 -51.14 -6.87
CA SER A 430 5.79 -49.89 -7.61
C SER A 430 4.50 -49.14 -7.26
N THR A 431 3.54 -49.78 -6.59
CA THR A 431 2.34 -49.08 -6.11
C THR A 431 2.64 -48.09 -4.98
N TYR A 432 3.81 -48.16 -4.34
CA TYR A 432 4.25 -47.18 -3.35
C TYR A 432 4.72 -45.85 -3.97
N LEU A 433 4.90 -45.77 -5.30
CA LEU A 433 5.26 -44.52 -5.97
C LEU A 433 4.18 -43.44 -5.83
N THR A 434 2.90 -43.82 -5.69
CA THR A 434 1.80 -42.88 -5.44
C THR A 434 1.87 -42.26 -4.05
N LEU A 435 2.26 -43.06 -3.04
CA LEU A 435 2.49 -42.59 -1.66
C LEU A 435 3.70 -41.66 -1.58
N TRP A 436 4.74 -41.90 -2.39
CA TRP A 436 5.85 -40.95 -2.51
C TRP A 436 5.42 -39.61 -3.11
N GLU A 437 4.49 -39.59 -4.07
CA GLU A 437 3.99 -38.32 -4.58
C GLU A 437 3.18 -37.57 -3.50
N ASP A 438 2.31 -38.25 -2.75
CA ASP A 438 1.60 -37.65 -1.60
C ASP A 438 2.58 -37.08 -0.58
N TRP A 439 3.62 -37.84 -0.24
CA TRP A 439 4.69 -37.39 0.65
C TRP A 439 5.44 -36.17 0.10
N ILE A 440 5.81 -36.16 -1.19
CA ILE A 440 6.51 -35.03 -1.82
C ILE A 440 5.65 -33.76 -1.77
N GLN A 441 4.37 -33.86 -2.13
CA GLN A 441 3.47 -32.70 -2.09
C GLN A 441 3.27 -32.22 -0.64
N THR A 442 3.17 -33.13 0.32
CA THR A 442 3.08 -32.82 1.75
C THR A 442 4.34 -32.09 2.25
N VAL A 443 5.54 -32.53 1.87
CA VAL A 443 6.80 -31.87 2.27
C VAL A 443 6.82 -30.42 1.78
N LYS A 444 6.37 -30.18 0.53
CA LYS A 444 6.34 -28.84 -0.08
C LYS A 444 5.34 -27.90 0.57
N SER A 445 4.20 -28.40 1.03
CA SER A 445 3.17 -27.59 1.68
C SER A 445 3.45 -27.41 3.17
N ALA A 446 3.97 -28.43 3.86
CA ALA A 446 4.19 -28.45 5.30
C ALA A 446 5.39 -27.62 5.77
N LEU A 447 6.47 -27.60 4.99
CA LEU A 447 7.78 -27.10 5.42
C LEU A 447 8.22 -25.88 4.59
N LEU A 448 8.99 -25.00 5.22
CA LEU A 448 9.73 -23.95 4.51
C LEU A 448 10.83 -24.58 3.64
N TYR A 449 11.26 -23.83 2.63
CA TYR A 449 12.17 -24.27 1.58
C TYR A 449 13.46 -24.98 2.10
N GLU A 450 14.11 -24.42 3.12
CA GLU A 450 15.32 -25.02 3.72
C GLU A 450 15.03 -26.36 4.41
N ASN A 451 13.99 -26.41 5.26
CA ASN A 451 13.59 -27.62 5.98
C ASN A 451 13.06 -28.71 5.04
N ALA A 452 12.39 -28.31 3.95
CA ALA A 452 11.98 -29.22 2.88
C ALA A 452 13.21 -29.85 2.21
N SER A 453 14.22 -29.03 1.88
CA SER A 453 15.48 -29.51 1.28
C SER A 453 16.19 -30.53 2.16
N VAL A 454 16.28 -30.28 3.47
CA VAL A 454 16.83 -31.24 4.44
C VAL A 454 16.04 -32.55 4.45
N THR A 455 14.71 -32.45 4.46
CA THR A 455 13.82 -33.61 4.51
C THR A 455 13.95 -34.47 3.26
N PHE A 456 14.03 -33.84 2.08
CA PHE A 456 14.30 -34.51 0.81
C PHE A 456 15.67 -35.21 0.79
N LEU A 457 16.72 -34.54 1.28
CA LEU A 457 18.05 -35.13 1.32
C LEU A 457 18.16 -36.29 2.31
N ASN A 458 17.46 -36.23 3.44
CA ASN A 458 17.36 -37.35 4.37
C ASN A 458 16.65 -38.54 3.73
N ALA A 459 15.57 -38.31 2.96
CA ALA A 459 14.92 -39.37 2.20
C ALA A 459 15.84 -40.00 1.14
N ILE A 460 16.64 -39.18 0.42
CA ILE A 460 17.66 -39.66 -0.51
C ILE A 460 18.72 -40.50 0.24
N SER A 461 19.23 -40.02 1.38
CA SER A 461 20.16 -40.78 2.23
C SER A 461 19.59 -42.14 2.64
N CYS A 462 18.31 -42.20 3.04
CA CYS A 462 17.65 -43.45 3.38
C CYS A 462 17.62 -44.41 2.19
N LEU A 463 17.19 -43.94 1.01
CA LEU A 463 17.10 -44.77 -0.20
C LEU A 463 18.46 -45.28 -0.70
N LEU A 464 19.53 -44.49 -0.52
CA LEU A 464 20.89 -44.92 -0.88
C LEU A 464 21.47 -45.94 0.11
N ASN A 465 21.13 -45.83 1.40
CA ASN A 465 21.69 -46.69 2.46
C ASN A 465 21.02 -48.07 2.56
N GLU A 466 19.99 -48.41 1.77
CA GLU A 466 19.32 -49.71 1.83
C GLU A 466 20.12 -50.88 1.23
N GLY A 467 21.34 -50.61 0.72
CA GLY A 467 22.18 -51.63 0.08
C GLY A 467 21.59 -52.16 -1.24
N ILE A 468 20.66 -51.40 -1.83
CA ILE A 468 20.07 -51.67 -3.14
C ILE A 468 21.08 -51.25 -4.20
N ASP A 469 21.33 -52.13 -5.17
CA ASP A 469 22.05 -51.73 -6.37
C ASP A 469 21.22 -50.72 -7.16
N VAL A 470 21.59 -49.44 -7.05
CA VAL A 470 20.91 -48.33 -7.75
C VAL A 470 21.46 -48.08 -9.16
N SER A 471 22.49 -48.83 -9.57
CA SER A 471 23.06 -48.75 -10.93
C SER A 471 22.12 -49.35 -11.99
N ARG A 472 21.33 -50.37 -11.61
CA ARG A 472 20.23 -50.92 -12.41
C ARG A 472 18.98 -50.02 -12.39
N GLU A 473 18.04 -50.29 -13.29
CA GLU A 473 16.70 -49.70 -13.19
C GLU A 473 16.00 -50.22 -11.93
N SER A 474 15.61 -49.31 -11.04
CA SER A 474 15.04 -49.63 -9.74
C SER A 474 13.97 -48.59 -9.36
N ASN A 475 13.01 -48.99 -8.53
CA ASN A 475 11.96 -48.05 -8.08
C ASN A 475 12.56 -46.98 -7.16
N SER A 476 13.56 -47.35 -6.34
CA SER A 476 14.31 -46.42 -5.50
C SER A 476 15.01 -45.34 -6.35
N ARG A 477 15.59 -45.71 -7.50
CA ARG A 477 16.19 -44.74 -8.43
C ARG A 477 15.18 -43.79 -9.06
N LEU A 478 13.97 -44.26 -9.37
CA LEU A 478 12.89 -43.39 -9.86
C LEU A 478 12.49 -42.35 -8.80
N VAL A 479 12.39 -42.76 -7.53
CA VAL A 479 12.09 -41.86 -6.39
C VAL A 479 13.22 -40.86 -6.17
N ILE A 480 14.48 -41.29 -6.13
CA ILE A 480 15.62 -40.37 -5.98
C ILE A 480 15.62 -39.33 -7.10
N GLY A 481 15.43 -39.76 -8.36
CA GLY A 481 15.31 -38.85 -9.49
C GLY A 481 14.18 -37.83 -9.30
N ARG A 482 12.98 -38.28 -8.93
CA ARG A 482 11.83 -37.41 -8.68
C ARG A 482 12.10 -36.38 -7.57
N ILE A 483 12.72 -36.79 -6.45
CA ILE A 483 13.04 -35.91 -5.31
C ILE A 483 14.13 -34.89 -5.69
N VAL A 484 15.16 -35.31 -6.43
CA VAL A 484 16.23 -34.41 -6.90
C VAL A 484 15.68 -33.25 -7.73
N LYS A 485 14.57 -33.46 -8.47
CA LYS A 485 13.90 -32.40 -9.22
C LYS A 485 13.16 -31.39 -8.34
N GLU A 486 12.83 -31.70 -7.10
CA GLU A 486 12.11 -30.78 -6.20
C GLU A 486 13.03 -29.78 -5.51
N ILE A 487 14.28 -30.17 -5.22
CA ILE A 487 15.28 -29.30 -4.56
C ILE A 487 15.75 -28.19 -5.53
N GLU A 488 15.77 -26.92 -5.09
CA GLU A 488 16.42 -25.84 -5.86
C GLU A 488 17.91 -25.75 -5.51
N TRP A 489 18.72 -26.63 -6.09
CA TRP A 489 20.15 -26.81 -5.75
C TRP A 489 21.00 -25.54 -5.72
N ALA A 490 20.65 -24.50 -6.47
CA ALA A 490 21.37 -23.25 -6.50
C ALA A 490 21.18 -22.36 -5.25
N LYS A 491 20.05 -22.50 -4.52
CA LYS A 491 19.68 -21.61 -3.40
C LYS A 491 19.83 -22.25 -2.01
N SER A 492 19.96 -23.57 -1.94
CA SER A 492 19.99 -24.29 -0.66
C SER A 492 21.43 -24.54 -0.21
N GLU A 493 21.95 -23.68 0.66
CA GLU A 493 23.24 -23.90 1.32
C GLU A 493 23.25 -25.19 2.14
N VAL A 494 22.13 -25.51 2.79
CA VAL A 494 21.99 -26.74 3.54
C VAL A 494 22.08 -27.97 2.62
N ALA A 495 21.56 -27.87 1.39
CA ALA A 495 21.74 -28.93 0.40
C ALA A 495 23.18 -29.08 -0.07
N ARG A 496 23.88 -27.95 -0.28
CA ARG A 496 25.32 -27.94 -0.59
C ARG A 496 26.11 -28.69 0.47
N ASP A 497 25.95 -28.27 1.72
CA ASP A 497 26.75 -28.80 2.84
C ASP A 497 26.47 -30.29 3.04
N ARG A 498 25.21 -30.72 2.90
CA ARG A 498 24.82 -32.12 3.02
C ARG A 498 25.36 -33.00 1.88
N VAL A 499 25.38 -32.52 0.64
CA VAL A 499 25.97 -33.27 -0.48
C VAL A 499 27.49 -33.37 -0.32
N ILE A 500 28.16 -32.31 0.14
CA ILE A 500 29.59 -32.33 0.46
C ILE A 500 29.87 -33.35 1.57
N GLU A 501 29.02 -33.40 2.59
CA GLU A 501 29.10 -34.41 3.65
C GLU A 501 28.94 -35.83 3.07
N MET A 502 27.97 -36.06 2.18
CA MET A 502 27.81 -37.36 1.50
C MET A 502 29.07 -37.74 0.70
N TYR A 503 29.67 -36.79 -0.01
CA TYR A 503 30.89 -37.00 -0.80
C TYR A 503 32.10 -37.39 0.08
N THR A 504 32.15 -36.90 1.32
CA THR A 504 33.25 -37.15 2.27
C THR A 504 32.98 -38.29 3.25
N ALA A 505 31.74 -38.74 3.39
CA ALA A 505 31.34 -39.83 4.27
C ALA A 505 31.69 -41.21 3.71
N LYS A 506 32.24 -42.10 4.55
CA LYS A 506 32.56 -43.50 4.17
C LYS A 506 31.33 -44.39 4.01
N THR A 507 30.15 -43.91 4.43
CA THR A 507 28.91 -44.68 4.43
C THR A 507 28.37 -44.94 3.03
N TYR A 508 28.60 -44.02 2.08
CA TYR A 508 28.08 -44.11 0.72
C TYR A 508 29.11 -44.73 -0.24
N SER A 509 28.63 -45.65 -1.08
CA SER A 509 29.45 -46.28 -2.11
C SER A 509 29.77 -45.28 -3.24
N PRO A 510 30.92 -45.43 -3.94
CA PRO A 510 31.23 -44.57 -5.09
C PRO A 510 30.17 -44.65 -6.21
N GLU A 511 29.49 -45.78 -6.36
CA GLU A 511 28.44 -46.03 -7.35
C GLU A 511 27.15 -45.25 -7.03
N GLU A 512 26.75 -45.21 -5.75
CA GLU A 512 25.64 -44.38 -5.27
C GLU A 512 25.87 -42.89 -5.52
N LEU A 513 27.10 -42.43 -5.25
CA LEU A 513 27.48 -41.03 -5.44
C LEU A 513 27.62 -40.67 -6.92
N GLN A 514 28.07 -41.61 -7.76
CA GLN A 514 28.05 -41.44 -9.21
C GLN A 514 26.62 -41.25 -9.72
N LEU A 515 25.69 -42.10 -9.27
CA LEU A 515 24.29 -41.98 -9.63
C LEU A 515 23.73 -40.61 -9.21
N LEU A 516 23.94 -40.20 -7.96
CA LEU A 516 23.48 -38.90 -7.47
C LEU A 516 24.03 -37.75 -8.33
N GLY A 517 25.32 -37.76 -8.65
CA GLY A 517 25.95 -36.77 -9.51
C GLY A 517 25.35 -36.71 -10.92
N LEU A 518 25.07 -37.87 -11.53
CA LEU A 518 24.44 -37.95 -12.83
C LEU A 518 22.97 -37.50 -12.80
N LEU A 519 22.22 -37.84 -11.74
CA LEU A 519 20.83 -37.40 -11.55
C LEU A 519 20.73 -35.89 -11.37
N LEU A 520 21.65 -35.29 -10.61
CA LEU A 520 21.80 -33.85 -10.44
C LEU A 520 22.04 -33.17 -11.79
N GLN A 521 23.03 -33.64 -12.54
CA GLN A 521 23.38 -33.08 -13.84
C GLN A 521 22.20 -33.13 -14.83
N ARG A 522 21.45 -34.24 -14.85
CA ARG A 522 20.31 -34.42 -15.78
C ARG A 522 19.03 -33.74 -15.35
N SER A 523 18.88 -33.35 -14.09
CA SER A 523 17.68 -32.67 -13.57
C SER A 523 17.41 -31.32 -14.24
N LYS A 524 18.39 -30.73 -14.93
CA LYS A 524 18.43 -29.35 -15.44
C LYS A 524 18.39 -28.25 -14.36
N LYS A 525 18.14 -28.61 -13.08
CA LYS A 525 18.17 -27.68 -11.94
C LYS A 525 19.58 -27.45 -11.36
N ALA A 526 20.53 -28.32 -11.67
CA ALA A 526 21.94 -28.19 -11.30
C ALA A 526 22.82 -28.09 -12.56
N SER A 527 22.48 -27.21 -13.50
CA SER A 527 23.24 -27.01 -14.75
C SER A 527 24.68 -26.54 -14.53
N TRP A 528 24.96 -25.94 -13.37
CA TRP A 528 26.28 -25.51 -12.92
C TRP A 528 27.18 -26.70 -12.50
N LEU A 529 26.62 -27.89 -12.29
CA LEU A 529 27.40 -29.06 -11.89
C LEU A 529 28.25 -29.58 -13.05
N SER A 530 29.57 -29.42 -12.93
CA SER A 530 30.53 -29.96 -13.90
C SER A 530 30.59 -31.49 -13.84
N SER A 531 30.76 -32.13 -15.00
CA SER A 531 31.01 -33.58 -15.09
C SER A 531 32.27 -34.01 -14.33
N MET A 532 33.21 -33.11 -14.10
CA MET A 532 34.43 -33.35 -13.31
C MET A 532 34.13 -33.55 -11.81
N CYS A 533 32.99 -33.04 -11.31
CA CYS A 533 32.54 -33.21 -9.94
C CYS A 533 31.80 -34.54 -9.71
N ILE A 534 31.55 -35.33 -10.76
CA ILE A 534 30.88 -36.63 -10.64
C ILE A 534 31.90 -37.68 -10.16
N ILE A 535 31.57 -38.35 -9.07
CA ILE A 535 32.39 -39.45 -8.52
C ILE A 535 32.34 -40.64 -9.48
N GLN A 536 33.49 -41.27 -9.70
CA GLN A 536 33.62 -42.49 -10.50
C GLN A 536 33.75 -43.71 -9.56
N PRO A 537 33.34 -44.92 -10.00
CA PRO A 537 33.34 -46.11 -9.16
C PRO A 537 34.70 -46.42 -8.49
N ASN A 538 35.80 -46.08 -9.16
CA ASN A 538 37.16 -46.33 -8.70
C ASN A 538 37.80 -45.15 -7.94
N ASP A 539 37.04 -44.10 -7.62
CA ASP A 539 37.59 -42.96 -6.89
C ASP A 539 37.92 -43.32 -5.43
N SER A 540 39.16 -43.07 -5.03
CA SER A 540 39.61 -43.12 -3.64
C SER A 540 38.95 -42.03 -2.76
N MET A 541 39.02 -42.19 -1.43
CA MET A 541 38.55 -41.15 -0.50
C MET A 541 39.27 -39.80 -0.69
N GLN A 542 40.54 -39.81 -1.11
CA GLN A 542 41.30 -38.59 -1.39
C GLN A 542 40.82 -37.89 -2.67
N THR A 543 40.48 -38.64 -3.71
CA THR A 543 39.90 -38.05 -4.93
C THR A 543 38.47 -37.58 -4.69
N ARG A 544 37.70 -38.27 -3.85
CA ARG A 544 36.37 -37.81 -3.40
C ARG A 544 36.43 -36.50 -2.64
N SER A 545 37.36 -36.35 -1.69
CA SER A 545 37.51 -35.09 -0.96
C SER A 545 37.98 -33.95 -1.88
N ALA A 546 38.89 -34.22 -2.82
CA ALA A 546 39.29 -33.24 -3.84
C ALA A 546 38.12 -32.81 -4.72
N LYS A 547 37.26 -33.75 -5.15
CA LYS A 547 36.03 -33.46 -5.88
C LYS A 547 35.00 -32.71 -5.04
N ALA A 548 34.91 -32.98 -3.74
CA ALA A 548 34.05 -32.24 -2.82
C ALA A 548 34.50 -30.77 -2.67
N THR A 549 35.80 -30.52 -2.59
CA THR A 549 36.36 -29.17 -2.58
C THR A 549 36.09 -28.44 -3.90
N LEU A 550 36.25 -29.13 -5.03
CA LEU A 550 35.93 -28.59 -6.36
C LEU A 550 34.41 -28.31 -6.50
N LEU A 551 33.59 -29.19 -5.94
CA LEU A 551 32.14 -29.03 -5.90
C LEU A 551 31.76 -27.80 -5.06
N LEU A 552 32.40 -27.59 -3.90
CA LEU A 552 32.19 -26.41 -3.06
C LEU A 552 32.60 -25.11 -3.78
N SER A 553 33.73 -25.12 -4.50
CA SER A 553 34.19 -23.93 -5.24
C SER A 553 33.30 -23.59 -6.44
N ASN A 554 32.72 -24.61 -7.07
CA ASN A 554 31.83 -24.46 -8.22
C ASN A 554 30.36 -24.32 -7.83
N TRP A 555 30.00 -24.61 -6.57
CA TRP A 555 28.65 -24.43 -6.09
C TRP A 555 28.34 -22.94 -6.19
N PRO A 556 27.21 -22.55 -6.81
CA PRO A 556 26.79 -21.16 -6.81
C PRO A 556 26.63 -20.73 -5.36
N SER A 557 27.63 -20.01 -4.87
CA SER A 557 27.59 -19.43 -3.55
C SER A 557 26.72 -18.20 -3.70
N GLU A 558 25.67 -18.10 -2.89
CA GLU A 558 25.15 -16.80 -2.51
C GLU A 558 26.24 -16.11 -1.67
N SER A 559 27.38 -15.75 -2.27
CA SER A 559 27.93 -14.44 -1.97
C SER A 559 26.76 -13.50 -2.22
N SER A 560 26.24 -12.90 -1.17
CA SER A 560 25.09 -12.03 -1.17
C SER A 560 25.31 -10.74 -1.97
N THR A 561 25.77 -10.83 -3.22
CA THR A 561 24.91 -10.40 -4.32
C THR A 561 23.88 -11.53 -4.49
N THR A 562 22.87 -11.60 -3.63
CA THR A 562 21.60 -10.97 -4.03
C THR A 562 21.84 -10.06 -5.25
N THR A 563 21.90 -10.66 -6.43
CA THR A 563 20.87 -10.30 -7.40
C THR A 563 19.58 -10.62 -6.65
N MET A 564 19.20 -9.68 -5.76
CA MET A 564 17.80 -9.41 -5.52
C MET A 564 17.27 -9.51 -6.94
N VAL A 565 16.37 -10.44 -7.20
CA VAL A 565 15.35 -10.08 -8.16
C VAL A 565 14.76 -8.86 -7.49
N TRP A 566 15.28 -7.69 -7.89
CA TRP A 566 14.92 -6.40 -7.38
C TRP A 566 13.48 -6.26 -7.82
N ASN A 567 12.58 -6.89 -7.05
CA ASN A 567 11.16 -6.65 -7.13
C ASN A 567 10.86 -5.32 -6.44
N LEU A 568 11.84 -4.39 -6.48
CA LEU A 568 11.59 -2.98 -6.39
C LEU A 568 10.65 -2.66 -7.54
N SER A 569 9.37 -2.66 -7.20
CA SER A 569 8.36 -1.92 -7.92
C SER A 569 8.84 -0.48 -7.95
N ILE A 570 9.48 -0.09 -9.05
CA ILE A 570 9.84 1.29 -9.30
C ILE A 570 8.52 2.07 -9.22
N PRO A 571 8.39 3.07 -8.32
CA PRO A 571 7.15 3.78 -8.16
C PRO A 571 6.66 4.36 -9.49
N ASP A 572 5.36 4.31 -9.74
CA ASP A 572 4.79 4.79 -10.99
C ASP A 572 5.15 6.28 -11.20
N GLY A 573 5.76 6.58 -12.35
CA GLY A 573 6.21 7.94 -12.68
C GLY A 573 7.53 8.37 -12.02
N PHE A 574 8.28 7.45 -11.41
CA PHE A 574 9.66 7.71 -11.00
C PHE A 574 10.54 8.04 -12.22
N THR A 575 11.33 9.11 -12.12
CA THR A 575 12.27 9.55 -13.16
C THR A 575 13.55 10.05 -12.53
N GLU A 576 14.67 9.97 -13.24
CA GLU A 576 15.97 10.49 -12.78
C GLU A 576 15.89 11.99 -12.44
N ASN A 577 15.11 12.77 -13.20
CA ASN A 577 14.88 14.20 -12.93
C ASN A 577 14.16 14.45 -11.61
N LEU A 578 13.18 13.60 -11.26
CA LEU A 578 12.42 13.71 -10.02
C LEU A 578 13.31 13.38 -8.82
N TYR A 579 14.09 12.29 -8.91
CA TYR A 579 15.06 11.94 -7.88
C TYR A 579 16.13 13.03 -7.72
N ALA A 580 16.69 13.56 -8.81
CA ALA A 580 17.66 14.66 -8.75
C ALA A 580 17.08 15.95 -8.13
N ALA A 581 15.80 16.24 -8.37
CA ALA A 581 15.12 17.38 -7.73
C ALA A 581 14.94 17.16 -6.23
N TRP A 582 14.51 15.96 -5.83
CA TRP A 582 14.35 15.59 -4.42
C TRP A 582 15.69 15.54 -3.67
N SER A 583 16.72 14.95 -4.27
CA SER A 583 18.07 14.85 -3.72
C SER A 583 18.68 16.23 -3.47
N ARG A 584 18.52 17.18 -4.41
CA ARG A 584 18.91 18.59 -4.19
C ARG A 584 18.18 19.25 -3.01
N ALA A 585 16.89 18.97 -2.85
CA ALA A 585 16.13 19.49 -1.70
C ALA A 585 16.61 18.88 -0.38
N TYR A 586 16.91 17.57 -0.36
CA TYR A 586 17.49 16.88 0.78
C TYR A 586 18.88 17.43 1.15
N GLU A 587 19.78 17.61 0.20
CA GLU A 587 21.10 18.21 0.43
C GLU A 587 21.00 19.63 1.00
N SER A 588 20.01 20.41 0.55
CA SER A 588 19.81 21.78 1.04
C SER A 588 19.44 21.88 2.52
N VAL A 589 18.85 20.82 3.10
CA VAL A 589 18.43 20.81 4.51
C VAL A 589 19.48 20.21 5.46
N LEU A 590 20.43 19.41 4.95
CA LEU A 590 21.48 18.78 5.77
C LEU A 590 22.43 19.78 6.46
N HIS A 591 22.62 20.97 5.87
CA HIS A 591 23.54 21.99 6.37
C HIS A 591 22.86 23.07 7.22
N LEU A 592 21.56 22.93 7.50
CA LEU A 592 20.80 23.91 8.26
C LEU A 592 20.97 23.73 9.78
N PRO A 593 20.87 24.81 10.56
CA PRO A 593 21.03 24.75 12.02
C PRO A 593 19.88 23.98 12.69
N ILE A 594 20.21 22.86 13.34
CA ILE A 594 19.27 21.84 13.85
C ILE A 594 18.43 22.36 15.04
N ASP A 595 18.89 23.41 15.71
CA ASP A 595 18.23 24.10 16.83
C ASP A 595 17.03 24.97 16.38
N ASN A 596 16.86 25.22 15.08
CA ASN A 596 15.73 25.99 14.56
C ASN A 596 14.53 25.08 14.22
N PRO A 597 13.35 25.27 14.86
CA PRO A 597 12.18 24.41 14.64
C PRO A 597 11.61 24.48 13.21
N LEU A 598 11.87 25.56 12.46
CA LEU A 598 11.50 25.63 11.04
C LEU A 598 12.30 24.66 10.18
N VAL A 599 13.48 24.23 10.62
CA VAL A 599 14.27 23.20 9.92
C VAL A 599 13.56 21.86 10.01
N SER A 600 13.02 21.49 11.17
CA SER A 600 12.19 20.28 11.31
C SER A 600 11.00 20.29 10.34
N ALA A 601 10.29 21.42 10.23
CA ALA A 601 9.18 21.57 9.29
C ALA A 601 9.63 21.48 7.81
N ARG A 602 10.81 22.00 7.46
CA ARG A 602 11.39 21.90 6.11
C ARG A 602 11.78 20.47 5.77
N VAL A 603 12.48 19.78 6.67
CA VAL A 603 12.86 18.37 6.48
C VAL A 603 11.60 17.52 6.33
N ARG A 604 10.56 17.80 7.12
CA ARG A 604 9.29 17.09 7.01
C ARG A 604 8.61 17.24 5.64
N LYS A 605 8.71 18.40 4.99
CA LYS A 605 8.24 18.58 3.60
C LYS A 605 9.04 17.75 2.58
N VAL A 606 10.36 17.59 2.79
CA VAL A 606 11.18 16.67 1.98
C VAL A 606 10.71 15.22 2.19
N ASN A 607 10.38 14.84 3.42
CA ASN A 607 9.81 13.53 3.74
C ASN A 607 8.42 13.33 3.11
N GLU A 608 7.56 14.34 3.13
CA GLU A 608 6.25 14.31 2.44
C GLU A 608 6.41 14.11 0.93
N ALA A 609 7.36 14.82 0.31
CA ALA A 609 7.69 14.64 -1.10
C ALA A 609 8.19 13.22 -1.40
N ALA A 610 8.98 12.63 -0.51
CA ALA A 610 9.42 11.24 -0.65
C ALA A 610 8.23 10.27 -0.64
N VAL A 611 7.25 10.48 0.24
CA VAL A 611 6.04 9.64 0.26
C VAL A 611 5.21 9.82 -1.01
N TYR A 612 5.13 11.03 -1.58
CA TYR A 612 4.48 11.23 -2.90
C TYR A 612 5.18 10.47 -4.02
N ILE A 613 6.52 10.48 -4.06
CA ILE A 613 7.29 9.67 -5.02
C ILE A 613 6.95 8.19 -4.81
N TRP A 614 7.01 7.71 -3.56
CA TRP A 614 6.76 6.31 -3.22
C TRP A 614 5.36 5.82 -3.60
N LYS A 615 4.34 6.67 -3.47
CA LYS A 615 2.95 6.36 -3.82
C LYS A 615 2.60 6.61 -5.29
N GLY A 616 3.57 6.95 -6.14
CA GLY A 616 3.37 7.15 -7.57
C GLY A 616 2.62 8.44 -7.92
N ARG A 617 2.89 9.52 -7.17
CA ARG A 617 2.32 10.86 -7.39
C ARG A 617 3.41 11.89 -7.69
N PRO A 618 4.10 11.76 -8.85
CA PRO A 618 5.23 12.62 -9.21
C PRO A 618 4.81 14.10 -9.39
N ASP A 619 3.55 14.34 -9.75
CA ASP A 619 2.93 15.67 -9.87
C ASP A 619 3.01 16.45 -8.56
N LEU A 620 2.59 15.81 -7.47
CA LEU A 620 2.61 16.41 -6.13
C LEU A 620 4.04 16.46 -5.57
N ALA A 621 4.86 15.45 -5.86
CA ALA A 621 6.25 15.44 -5.44
C ALA A 621 7.02 16.64 -6.01
N PHE A 622 6.93 16.90 -7.33
CA PHE A 622 7.59 18.03 -7.97
C PHE A 622 7.15 19.37 -7.38
N GLN A 623 5.85 19.56 -7.11
CA GLN A 623 5.36 20.79 -6.48
C GLN A 623 6.00 21.04 -5.11
N LYS A 624 6.33 19.96 -4.37
CA LYS A 624 6.90 20.04 -3.03
C LYS A 624 8.42 20.21 -3.01
N VAL A 625 9.14 19.78 -4.05
CA VAL A 625 10.60 19.97 -4.15
C VAL A 625 10.98 21.11 -5.10
N ASP A 626 10.00 21.80 -5.70
CA ASP A 626 10.25 22.99 -6.52
C ASP A 626 10.88 24.09 -5.65
N PRO A 627 12.14 24.48 -5.90
CA PRO A 627 12.84 25.47 -5.09
C PRO A 627 12.12 26.83 -5.06
N THR A 628 11.32 27.17 -6.08
CA THR A 628 10.57 28.45 -6.08
C THR A 628 9.44 28.45 -5.04
N LEU A 629 8.71 27.34 -4.89
CA LEU A 629 7.62 27.17 -3.92
C LEU A 629 8.13 26.72 -2.55
N PHE A 630 9.27 26.02 -2.50
CA PHE A 630 9.87 25.48 -1.28
C PHE A 630 10.39 26.57 -0.34
N PHE A 631 10.81 27.72 -0.88
CA PHE A 631 11.33 28.86 -0.11
C PHE A 631 10.32 29.99 0.13
N GLU A 632 9.19 30.04 -0.59
CA GLU A 632 8.22 31.16 -0.53
C GLU A 632 7.33 31.19 0.74
N GLU A 633 7.14 30.06 1.44
CA GLU A 633 6.22 30.00 2.58
C GLU A 633 6.83 30.40 3.95
N ILE A 634 8.12 30.73 3.99
CA ILE A 634 8.75 31.32 5.18
C ILE A 634 9.27 32.68 4.75
N PRO A 635 8.57 33.80 5.06
CA PRO A 635 9.00 35.11 4.60
C PRO A 635 10.44 35.35 5.07
N GLN A 636 11.36 35.57 4.14
CA GLN A 636 12.76 35.92 4.43
C GLN A 636 12.86 37.11 5.41
N ASN A 637 11.85 37.99 5.37
CA ASN A 637 11.66 39.13 6.26
C ASN A 637 11.58 38.72 7.74
N THR A 638 11.02 37.54 8.06
CA THR A 638 10.91 37.01 9.44
C THR A 638 12.28 36.71 10.03
N LEU A 639 13.24 36.26 9.21
CA LEU A 639 14.62 35.99 9.63
C LEU A 639 15.48 37.26 9.72
N THR A 640 15.12 38.33 8.99
CA THR A 640 15.88 39.60 8.98
C THR A 640 15.40 40.60 10.05
N ARG A 641 14.21 40.39 10.62
CA ARG A 641 13.60 41.22 11.69
C ARG A 641 14.38 41.25 13.02
N LEU A 642 15.34 40.35 13.22
CA LEU A 642 15.98 40.11 14.53
C LEU A 642 17.22 40.99 14.83
N GLN A 643 17.67 41.90 13.96
CA GLN A 643 19.01 42.50 14.11
C GLN A 643 19.16 44.02 14.02
N ARG A 644 18.11 44.84 13.93
CA ARG A 644 18.28 46.32 13.92
C ARG A 644 17.61 47.00 15.11
N LYS A 645 18.43 47.44 16.07
CA LYS A 645 18.02 48.44 17.08
C LYS A 645 17.79 49.77 16.36
N SER A 646 16.54 50.20 16.34
CA SER A 646 16.14 51.53 15.86
C SER A 646 16.70 52.61 16.79
N PRO A 647 17.18 53.76 16.29
CA PRO A 647 17.54 54.89 17.14
C PRO A 647 16.30 55.37 17.93
N ASP A 648 16.42 55.45 19.26
CA ASP A 648 15.29 55.77 20.16
C ASP A 648 15.34 57.21 20.68
N GLY A 649 14.19 57.88 20.71
CA GLY A 649 13.95 59.10 21.47
C GLY A 649 14.12 60.42 20.69
N GLU A 650 14.66 60.39 19.47
CA GLU A 650 14.72 61.58 18.60
C GLU A 650 13.34 61.96 18.08
N TRP A 651 12.54 60.98 17.66
CA TRP A 651 11.19 61.22 17.17
C TRP A 651 10.26 61.74 18.30
N SER A 652 10.33 61.15 19.49
CA SER A 652 9.59 61.57 20.67
C SER A 652 9.89 63.02 21.04
N LYS A 653 11.15 63.47 20.89
CA LYS A 653 11.52 64.88 21.10
C LYS A 653 10.88 65.78 20.06
N LEU A 654 10.90 65.42 18.78
CA LEU A 654 10.24 66.19 17.72
C LEU A 654 8.72 66.31 17.95
N PHE A 655 8.07 65.19 18.33
CA PHE A 655 6.65 65.16 18.63
C PHE A 655 6.28 66.04 19.84
N ARG A 656 7.11 66.02 20.90
CA ARG A 656 6.94 66.89 22.07
C ARG A 656 7.19 68.36 21.75
N ASN A 657 8.23 68.67 20.96
CA ASN A 657 8.58 70.02 20.55
C ASN A 657 7.54 70.68 19.64
N ALA A 658 6.70 69.90 18.96
CA ALA A 658 5.58 70.41 18.18
C ALA A 658 4.50 71.12 19.03
N GLY A 659 4.53 70.99 20.37
CA GLY A 659 3.64 71.72 21.28
C GLY A 659 2.17 71.41 21.00
N SER A 660 1.27 72.40 21.09
CA SER A 660 -0.18 72.20 20.86
C SER A 660 -0.61 72.21 19.39
N ASN A 661 0.32 72.30 18.43
CA ASN A 661 -0.02 72.37 17.00
C ASN A 661 -0.44 70.98 16.47
N SER A 662 -1.72 70.80 16.16
CA SER A 662 -2.27 69.51 15.75
C SER A 662 -1.82 69.04 14.38
N ASP A 663 -1.68 69.95 13.41
CA ASP A 663 -1.32 69.58 12.03
C ASP A 663 0.15 69.15 11.95
N ARG A 664 1.04 69.86 12.67
CA ARG A 664 2.45 69.49 12.78
C ARG A 664 2.66 68.16 13.50
N ARG A 665 1.83 67.82 14.50
CA ARG A 665 1.88 66.51 15.16
C ARG A 665 1.43 65.38 14.25
N ILE A 666 0.46 65.62 13.37
CA ILE A 666 0.01 64.62 12.38
C ILE A 666 1.09 64.38 11.34
N GLU A 667 1.69 65.44 10.80
CA GLU A 667 2.81 65.34 9.85
C GLU A 667 3.97 64.52 10.46
N ILE A 668 4.32 64.75 11.72
CA ILE A 668 5.35 63.98 12.43
C ILE A 668 4.95 62.50 12.65
N ILE A 669 3.66 62.18 12.78
CA ILE A 669 3.21 60.78 12.82
C ILE A 669 3.30 60.16 11.42
N GLU A 670 2.97 60.91 10.37
CA GLU A 670 3.07 60.46 8.98
C GLU A 670 4.53 60.22 8.56
N THR A 671 5.51 60.93 9.13
CA THR A 671 6.93 60.60 8.88
C THR A 671 7.32 59.21 9.38
N LEU A 672 6.58 58.62 10.34
CA LEU A 672 6.80 57.22 10.74
C LEU A 672 6.32 56.22 9.68
N ALA A 673 5.36 56.61 8.82
CA ALA A 673 4.85 55.73 7.76
C ALA A 673 5.81 55.60 6.57
N GLY A 674 6.79 56.51 6.45
CA GLY A 674 7.79 56.51 5.38
C GLY A 674 9.19 56.05 5.79
N ALA A 675 9.44 55.81 7.09
CA ALA A 675 10.75 55.38 7.58
C ALA A 675 10.88 53.85 7.44
N GLU A 676 12.02 53.35 6.95
CA GLU A 676 12.34 51.91 6.77
C GLU A 676 12.41 51.08 8.09
N HIS A 677 11.89 51.61 9.20
CA HIS A 677 12.08 51.05 10.53
C HIS A 677 10.76 50.44 11.01
N GLU A 678 10.60 49.11 10.83
CA GLU A 678 9.44 48.33 11.34
C GLU A 678 9.40 48.24 12.89
N SER A 679 10.41 48.78 13.60
CA SER A 679 10.52 48.76 15.05
C SER A 679 10.82 50.15 15.63
N LEU A 680 10.06 50.53 16.66
CA LEU A 680 10.23 51.77 17.43
C LEU A 680 11.01 51.49 18.72
N GLY A 681 11.88 52.42 19.10
CA GLY A 681 12.49 52.41 20.43
C GLY A 681 11.46 52.64 21.54
N GLU A 682 11.83 52.35 22.80
CA GLU A 682 10.93 52.39 23.94
C GLU A 682 10.32 53.79 24.18
N GLN A 683 11.11 54.85 24.04
CA GLN A 683 10.63 56.23 24.26
C GLN A 683 9.68 56.69 23.14
N ASP A 684 10.00 56.32 21.90
CA ASP A 684 9.18 56.67 20.74
C ASP A 684 7.86 55.87 20.73
N ALA A 685 7.92 54.57 21.03
CA ALA A 685 6.76 53.70 21.19
C ALA A 685 5.82 54.18 22.31
N ARG A 686 6.37 54.58 23.47
CA ARG A 686 5.58 55.16 24.57
C ARG A 686 4.88 56.45 24.17
N THR A 687 5.56 57.28 23.40
CA THR A 687 5.00 58.56 22.93
C THR A 687 3.86 58.32 21.94
N LEU A 688 4.02 57.35 21.02
CA LEU A 688 2.99 56.97 20.06
C LEU A 688 1.76 56.33 20.73
N ALA A 689 1.97 55.39 21.66
CA ALA A 689 0.90 54.76 22.44
C ALA A 689 0.12 55.78 23.28
N THR A 690 0.82 56.72 23.90
CA THR A 690 0.17 57.82 24.65
C THR A 690 -0.65 58.71 23.73
N ALA A 691 -0.16 59.02 22.52
CA ALA A 691 -0.90 59.82 21.55
C ALA A 691 -2.19 59.13 21.07
N ALA A 692 -2.19 57.80 20.95
CA ALA A 692 -3.36 56.99 20.61
C ALA A 692 -4.38 56.88 21.76
N LEU A 693 -3.93 56.71 23.01
CA LEU A 693 -4.84 56.45 24.14
C LEU A 693 -5.41 57.73 24.77
N SER A 694 -4.58 58.76 25.02
CA SER A 694 -4.95 59.89 25.89
C SER A 694 -5.76 61.03 25.23
N ASN A 695 -5.69 61.22 23.90
CA ASN A 695 -6.27 62.41 23.26
C ASN A 695 -7.78 62.30 22.98
N VAL A 696 -8.61 62.78 23.90
CA VAL A 696 -10.08 62.53 23.96
C VAL A 696 -10.83 62.78 22.63
N TYR A 697 -10.46 63.77 21.81
CA TYR A 697 -11.09 64.06 20.50
C TYR A 697 -10.14 64.71 19.47
N SER A 698 -9.02 64.07 19.10
CA SER A 698 -8.08 64.67 18.13
C SER A 698 -7.86 63.83 16.88
N ARG A 699 -7.69 64.52 15.73
CA ARG A 699 -7.18 63.92 14.48
C ARG A 699 -5.83 63.20 14.68
N ILE A 700 -5.06 63.63 15.69
CA ILE A 700 -3.80 63.00 16.13
C ILE A 700 -4.03 61.57 16.62
N ARG A 701 -5.11 61.29 17.38
CA ARG A 701 -5.43 59.92 17.82
C ARG A 701 -5.67 59.02 16.60
N LEU A 702 -6.47 59.47 15.64
CA LEU A 702 -6.76 58.67 14.43
C LEU A 702 -5.49 58.37 13.64
N ALA A 703 -4.61 59.37 13.46
CA ALA A 703 -3.32 59.18 12.79
C ALA A 703 -2.42 58.20 13.57
N ALA A 704 -2.34 58.32 14.90
CA ALA A 704 -1.57 57.42 15.74
C ALA A 704 -2.12 55.98 15.74
N THR A 705 -3.43 55.80 15.89
CA THR A 705 -4.12 54.50 15.80
C THR A 705 -3.92 53.87 14.44
N HIS A 706 -4.05 54.65 13.35
CA HIS A 706 -3.82 54.16 12.00
C HIS A 706 -2.37 53.68 11.84
N SER A 707 -1.39 54.50 12.23
CA SER A 707 0.03 54.16 12.15
C SER A 707 0.38 52.92 12.98
N ILE A 708 -0.20 52.77 14.18
CA ILE A 708 -0.03 51.57 15.01
C ILE A 708 -0.55 50.33 14.29
N VAL A 709 -1.77 50.38 13.74
CA VAL A 709 -2.40 49.20 13.11
C VAL A 709 -1.75 48.85 11.76
N THR A 710 -1.31 49.83 10.98
CA THR A 710 -0.73 49.57 9.65
C THR A 710 0.77 49.28 9.69
N ASN A 711 1.52 49.98 10.53
CA ASN A 711 2.99 49.98 10.46
C ASN A 711 3.65 49.31 11.66
N PHE A 712 2.99 49.25 12.82
CA PHE A 712 3.59 48.79 14.08
C PHE A 712 2.78 47.71 14.81
N LEU A 713 1.96 46.95 14.08
CA LEU A 713 1.10 45.89 14.63
C LEU A 713 1.90 44.86 15.45
N HIS A 714 3.10 44.53 14.97
CA HIS A 714 4.01 43.54 15.55
C HIS A 714 5.21 44.16 16.30
N CYS A 715 5.13 45.43 16.72
CA CYS A 715 6.21 46.05 17.47
C CYS A 715 6.06 45.77 18.98
N PRO A 716 7.00 45.03 19.63
CA PRO A 716 6.88 44.66 21.05
C PRO A 716 6.81 45.90 21.95
N ASN A 717 7.66 46.89 21.68
CA ASN A 717 7.71 48.13 22.46
C ASN A 717 6.40 48.92 22.37
N VAL A 718 5.70 48.88 21.23
CA VAL A 718 4.38 49.52 21.06
C VAL A 718 3.31 48.72 21.81
N ALA A 719 3.32 47.39 21.72
CA ALA A 719 2.37 46.55 22.44
C ALA A 719 2.50 46.71 23.98
N ILE A 720 3.74 46.67 24.49
CA ILE A 720 4.06 46.91 25.91
C ILE A 720 3.65 48.33 26.30
N ALA A 721 4.00 49.34 25.50
CA ALA A 721 3.61 50.73 25.78
C ALA A 721 2.09 50.94 25.78
N ILE A 722 1.33 50.24 24.94
CA ILE A 722 -0.13 50.30 24.95
C ILE A 722 -0.65 49.70 26.25
N VAL A 723 -0.15 48.53 26.68
CA VAL A 723 -0.52 47.89 27.94
C VAL A 723 -0.24 48.81 29.14
N ASP A 724 0.96 49.41 29.18
CA ASP A 724 1.40 50.27 30.27
C ASP A 724 0.58 51.56 30.40
N ASN A 725 0.14 52.14 29.28
CA ASN A 725 -0.65 53.37 29.27
C ASN A 725 -2.17 53.11 29.18
N PHE A 726 -2.61 51.84 29.19
CA PHE A 726 -4.02 51.47 29.06
C PHE A 726 -4.86 51.79 30.30
N SER A 727 -4.24 51.83 31.49
CA SER A 727 -4.95 52.10 32.76
C SER A 727 -5.69 53.43 32.76
N ASP A 728 -5.19 54.39 31.99
CA ASP A 728 -5.69 55.77 31.96
C ASP A 728 -6.69 55.99 30.80
N ALA A 729 -6.96 54.95 30.00
CA ALA A 729 -7.83 55.01 28.83
C ALA A 729 -9.31 54.79 29.21
N LYS A 730 -10.19 55.73 28.85
CA LYS A 730 -11.66 55.55 28.98
C LYS A 730 -12.19 54.67 27.84
N SER A 731 -13.15 53.78 28.12
CA SER A 731 -13.78 52.95 27.07
C SER A 731 -14.50 53.83 26.04
N ASN A 732 -13.90 53.95 24.86
CA ASN A 732 -14.42 54.71 23.73
C ASN A 732 -14.44 53.77 22.51
N LYS A 733 -15.44 53.88 21.63
CA LYS A 733 -15.56 53.08 20.39
C LYS A 733 -14.26 52.97 19.59
N GLN A 734 -13.45 54.04 19.58
CA GLN A 734 -12.16 54.05 18.90
C GLN A 734 -11.11 53.16 19.58
N ILE A 735 -11.07 53.13 20.91
CA ILE A 735 -10.15 52.29 21.69
C ILE A 735 -10.61 50.84 21.60
N VAL A 736 -11.92 50.56 21.63
CA VAL A 736 -12.47 49.21 21.38
C VAL A 736 -12.01 48.69 20.02
N LYS A 737 -12.13 49.50 18.97
CA LYS A 737 -11.67 49.15 17.63
C LYS A 737 -10.15 48.96 17.54
N LEU A 738 -9.38 49.79 18.24
CA LEU A 738 -7.92 49.65 18.32
C LEU A 738 -7.54 48.31 18.98
N VAL A 739 -8.13 47.99 20.13
CA VAL A 739 -7.83 46.74 20.84
C VAL A 739 -8.26 45.53 19.99
N ALA A 740 -9.47 45.55 19.42
CA ALA A 740 -9.94 44.46 18.56
C ALA A 740 -9.06 44.26 17.31
N ASN A 741 -8.59 45.35 16.69
CA ASN A 741 -7.69 45.27 15.53
C ASN A 741 -6.27 44.81 15.91
N LEU A 742 -5.81 45.12 17.12
CA LEU A 742 -4.49 44.72 17.60
C LEU A 742 -4.45 43.26 18.03
N THR A 743 -5.48 42.80 18.75
CA THR A 743 -5.48 41.49 19.41
C THR A 743 -6.25 40.42 18.66
N GLU A 744 -7.02 40.80 17.62
CA GLU A 744 -7.98 39.95 16.90
C GLU A 744 -9.00 39.24 17.81
N ALA A 745 -9.07 39.62 19.08
CA ALA A 745 -9.89 38.95 20.08
C ALA A 745 -11.33 39.47 20.03
N ILE A 746 -12.28 38.55 20.25
CA ILE A 746 -13.69 38.90 20.45
C ILE A 746 -13.82 39.51 21.85
N LEU A 747 -13.99 40.82 21.91
CA LEU A 747 -14.18 41.56 23.16
C LEU A 747 -15.67 41.64 23.51
N PRO A 748 -16.03 41.66 24.82
CA PRO A 748 -17.39 41.94 25.28
C PRO A 748 -17.89 43.33 24.85
N GLU A 749 -19.18 43.60 25.02
CA GLU A 749 -19.75 44.90 24.64
C GLU A 749 -19.14 46.05 25.47
N GLN A 750 -19.02 47.24 24.87
CA GLN A 750 -18.31 48.40 25.46
C GLN A 750 -18.86 48.85 26.82
N GLU A 751 -20.15 48.58 27.07
CA GLU A 751 -20.87 48.99 28.28
C GLU A 751 -20.75 47.96 29.42
N GLU A 752 -20.14 46.79 29.16
CA GLU A 752 -19.96 45.77 30.18
C GLU A 752 -18.89 46.18 31.22
N PRO A 753 -19.15 45.96 32.52
CA PRO A 753 -18.23 46.35 33.59
C PRO A 753 -16.87 45.65 33.52
N ASP A 754 -16.83 44.45 32.94
CA ASP A 754 -15.61 43.62 32.82
C ASP A 754 -14.82 43.89 31.54
N TRP A 755 -15.28 44.81 30.67
CA TRP A 755 -14.63 45.10 29.39
C TRP A 755 -13.15 45.46 29.54
N LEU A 756 -12.82 46.28 30.55
CA LEU A 756 -11.45 46.73 30.79
C LEU A 756 -10.53 45.56 31.19
N LEU A 757 -11.05 44.58 31.92
CA LEU A 757 -10.32 43.38 32.31
C LEU A 757 -10.03 42.49 31.10
N HIS A 758 -11.05 42.24 30.25
CA HIS A 758 -10.91 41.46 29.04
C HIS A 758 -10.00 42.12 28.00
N ALA A 759 -10.13 43.44 27.81
CA ALA A 759 -9.27 44.21 26.92
C ALA A 759 -7.80 44.20 27.40
N ARG A 760 -7.56 44.39 28.70
CA ARG A 760 -6.20 44.31 29.26
C ARG A 760 -5.60 42.92 29.12
N ARG A 761 -6.38 41.86 29.36
CA ARG A 761 -5.93 40.48 29.16
C ARG A 761 -5.54 40.21 27.71
N ALA A 762 -6.37 40.64 26.76
CA ALA A 762 -6.09 40.49 25.33
C ALA A 762 -4.83 41.26 24.91
N LEU A 763 -4.64 42.49 25.42
CA LEU A 763 -3.44 43.29 25.14
C LEU A 763 -2.17 42.68 25.76
N VAL A 764 -2.25 42.15 26.98
CA VAL A 764 -1.12 41.46 27.63
C VAL A 764 -0.77 40.18 26.85
N GLN A 765 -1.78 39.43 26.41
CA GLN A 765 -1.56 38.25 25.57
C GLN A 765 -0.91 38.63 24.24
N HIS A 766 -1.38 39.70 23.58
CA HIS A 766 -0.76 40.25 22.37
C HIS A 766 0.68 40.70 22.60
N ALA A 767 0.96 41.40 23.71
CA ALA A 767 2.32 41.82 24.04
C ALA A 767 3.25 40.62 24.24
N LEU A 768 2.80 39.57 24.93
CA LEU A 768 3.56 38.34 25.14
C LEU A 768 3.81 37.58 23.82
N THR A 769 2.84 37.54 22.91
CA THR A 769 3.01 36.90 21.60
C THR A 769 3.96 37.68 20.71
N VAL A 770 3.91 39.02 20.76
CA VAL A 770 4.78 39.88 19.95
C VAL A 770 6.22 39.94 20.50
N GLU A 771 6.40 39.88 21.82
CA GLU A 771 7.73 39.89 22.47
C GLU A 771 8.49 38.57 22.27
N ASN A 772 7.77 37.45 22.18
CA ASN A 772 8.37 36.14 22.02
C ASN A 772 8.44 35.73 20.54
N SER A 773 9.37 36.32 19.79
CA SER A 773 9.61 35.97 18.37
C SER A 773 9.86 34.48 18.15
N ASN A 774 10.39 33.76 19.15
CA ASN A 774 10.54 32.31 19.11
C ASN A 774 9.20 31.56 19.16
N ALA A 775 8.16 32.12 19.80
CA ALA A 775 6.82 31.51 19.83
C ALA A 775 6.14 31.60 18.46
N GLU A 776 6.25 32.73 17.75
CA GLU A 776 5.72 32.86 16.38
C GLU A 776 6.39 31.85 15.43
N ILE A 777 7.71 31.68 15.56
CA ILE A 777 8.48 30.68 14.80
C ILE A 777 8.03 29.25 15.15
N LEU A 778 7.76 28.96 16.42
CA LEU A 778 7.26 27.66 16.86
C LEU A 778 5.83 27.38 16.38
N ASP A 779 4.94 28.37 16.43
CA ASP A 779 3.56 28.24 15.93
C ASP A 779 3.56 28.04 14.42
N LEU A 780 4.39 28.79 13.68
CA LEU A 780 4.58 28.59 12.24
C LEU A 780 5.11 27.19 11.93
N ALA A 781 6.13 26.72 12.67
CA ALA A 781 6.67 25.37 12.52
C ALA A 781 5.59 24.30 12.81
N ALA A 782 4.81 24.49 13.88
CA ALA A 782 3.73 23.58 14.26
C ALA A 782 2.65 23.50 13.17
N VAL A 783 2.19 24.63 12.65
CA VAL A 783 1.20 24.66 11.56
C VAL A 783 1.74 23.96 10.31
N GLN A 784 3.00 24.17 9.96
CA GLN A 784 3.64 23.56 8.80
C GLN A 784 3.79 22.04 8.97
N LEU A 785 4.23 21.58 10.14
CA LEU A 785 4.29 20.15 10.48
C LEU A 785 2.90 19.51 10.39
N ALA A 786 1.89 20.10 11.04
CA ALA A 786 0.54 19.56 11.05
C ALA A 786 -0.06 19.44 9.64
N ARG A 787 0.14 20.46 8.79
CA ARG A 787 -0.30 20.44 7.39
C ARG A 787 0.36 19.32 6.60
N SER A 788 1.68 19.14 6.76
CA SER A 788 2.45 18.11 6.06
C SER A 788 2.01 16.70 6.47
N TYR A 789 1.83 16.45 7.78
CA TYR A 789 1.32 15.16 8.28
C TYR A 789 -0.11 14.87 7.81
N ILE A 790 -1.02 15.85 7.81
CA ILE A 790 -2.37 15.66 7.28
C ILE A 790 -2.34 15.36 5.78
N ALA A 791 -1.49 16.05 5.02
CA ALA A 791 -1.34 15.82 3.59
C ALA A 791 -0.88 14.39 3.29
N GLU A 792 0.05 13.85 4.08
CA GLU A 792 0.43 12.43 4.01
C GLU A 792 -0.72 11.50 4.42
N TYR A 793 -1.40 11.78 5.54
CA TYR A 793 -2.54 10.96 5.99
C TYR A 793 -3.63 10.85 4.92
N LEU A 794 -4.00 11.95 4.28
CA LEU A 794 -5.00 11.98 3.20
C LEU A 794 -4.53 11.24 1.94
N LEU A 795 -3.21 11.22 1.69
CA LEU A 795 -2.63 10.41 0.61
C LEU A 795 -2.74 8.91 0.92
N LEU A 796 -2.47 8.52 2.17
CA LEU A 796 -2.57 7.13 2.61
C LEU A 796 -4.02 6.64 2.68
N GLN A 797 -4.95 7.52 3.05
CA GLN A 797 -6.38 7.23 3.14
C GLN A 797 -7.21 8.19 2.25
N PRO A 798 -7.30 7.94 0.93
CA PRO A 798 -7.99 8.84 -0.02
C PRO A 798 -9.49 9.01 0.24
N THR A 799 -10.09 8.11 1.01
CA THR A 799 -11.51 8.15 1.39
C THR A 799 -11.77 8.96 2.67
N ALA A 800 -10.72 9.36 3.40
CA ALA A 800 -10.86 10.20 4.57
C ALA A 800 -11.19 11.64 4.19
N LEU A 801 -12.08 12.26 4.95
CA LEU A 801 -12.36 13.68 4.81
C LEU A 801 -11.32 14.49 5.57
N PRO A 802 -10.90 15.65 5.05
CA PRO A 802 -10.05 16.55 5.81
C PRO A 802 -10.77 16.97 7.10
N PRO A 803 -10.04 17.05 8.21
CA PRO A 803 -10.63 17.40 9.50
C PRO A 803 -11.19 18.82 9.46
N SER A 804 -12.39 19.01 10.03
CA SER A 804 -13.11 20.29 10.01
C SER A 804 -12.66 21.30 11.08
N ARG A 805 -11.71 20.91 11.94
CA ARG A 805 -11.14 21.74 13.02
C ARG A 805 -9.63 21.87 12.81
N GLU A 806 -9.03 22.90 13.40
CA GLU A 806 -7.57 22.98 13.49
C GLU A 806 -7.03 21.77 14.24
N ILE A 807 -6.07 21.09 13.61
CA ILE A 807 -5.43 19.88 14.13
C ILE A 807 -4.04 20.24 14.61
N THR A 808 -3.69 19.73 15.80
CA THR A 808 -2.35 19.90 16.36
C THR A 808 -1.34 18.96 15.67
N PRO A 809 -0.03 19.27 15.70
CA PRO A 809 1.00 18.37 15.17
C PRO A 809 0.89 16.96 15.74
N LEU A 810 0.66 16.82 17.06
CA LEU A 810 0.51 15.53 17.72
C LEU A 810 -0.67 14.73 17.16
N GLU A 811 -1.85 15.34 17.03
CA GLU A 811 -3.00 14.66 16.44
C GLU A 811 -2.71 14.24 14.98
N SER A 812 -2.05 15.10 14.20
CA SER A 812 -1.75 14.80 12.80
C SER A 812 -0.77 13.64 12.61
N ILE A 813 0.29 13.55 13.42
CA ILE A 813 1.26 12.45 13.33
C ILE A 813 0.66 11.15 13.85
N THR A 814 -0.19 11.19 14.88
CA THR A 814 -0.90 9.99 15.34
C THR A 814 -1.76 9.39 14.23
N LEU A 815 -2.48 10.21 13.46
CA LEU A 815 -3.26 9.73 12.30
C LEU A 815 -2.39 9.04 11.24
N VAL A 816 -1.20 9.58 10.96
CA VAL A 816 -0.24 8.97 10.02
C VAL A 816 0.29 7.64 10.57
N VAL A 817 0.71 7.62 11.83
CA VAL A 817 1.23 6.40 12.49
C VAL A 817 0.17 5.31 12.50
N ASP A 818 -1.06 5.61 12.90
CA ASP A 818 -2.16 4.64 12.94
C ASP A 818 -2.43 4.02 11.55
N GLU A 819 -2.36 4.83 10.49
CA GLU A 819 -2.55 4.35 9.12
C GLU A 819 -1.39 3.46 8.65
N TRP A 820 -0.15 3.81 8.99
CA TRP A 820 1.01 2.97 8.69
C TRP A 820 1.01 1.67 9.51
N VAL A 821 0.51 1.67 10.74
CA VAL A 821 0.29 0.45 11.54
C VAL A 821 -0.71 -0.46 10.85
N ARG A 822 -1.86 0.08 10.39
CA ARG A 822 -2.84 -0.69 9.60
C ARG A 822 -2.23 -1.33 8.36
N TYR A 823 -1.33 -0.61 7.67
CA TYR A 823 -0.63 -1.12 6.49
C TYR A 823 0.39 -2.24 6.82
N SER A 824 0.85 -2.31 8.07
CA SER A 824 1.98 -3.14 8.53
C SER A 824 1.57 -4.31 9.45
N SER A 825 0.26 -4.65 9.48
CA SER A 825 -0.42 -5.46 10.51
C SER A 825 0.12 -6.84 10.93
N PRO A 826 1.11 -7.52 10.30
CA PRO A 826 1.74 -8.69 10.92
C PRO A 826 2.88 -8.39 11.91
N PHE A 827 3.44 -7.18 11.92
CA PHE A 827 4.75 -6.90 12.56
C PHE A 827 4.69 -6.05 13.86
N GLU A 828 3.51 -5.82 14.43
CA GLU A 828 3.31 -5.00 15.63
C GLU A 828 4.21 -5.41 16.82
N ASN A 829 4.57 -6.68 16.93
CA ASN A 829 5.41 -7.21 18.01
C ASN A 829 6.88 -6.76 17.96
N THR A 830 7.31 -6.04 16.91
CA THR A 830 8.73 -5.64 16.69
C THR A 830 9.01 -4.17 17.00
N ILE A 831 7.98 -3.36 17.26
CA ILE A 831 8.12 -1.94 17.56
C ILE A 831 8.73 -1.81 18.96
N SER A 832 9.97 -1.32 19.05
CA SER A 832 10.61 -1.11 20.36
C SER A 832 9.97 0.09 21.05
N ASN A 833 9.33 -0.18 22.20
CA ASN A 833 8.79 0.88 23.05
C ASN A 833 9.94 1.69 23.65
N TYR A 834 10.21 2.86 23.08
CA TYR A 834 11.08 3.86 23.72
C TYR A 834 10.34 4.44 24.93
N GLU A 835 10.80 4.12 26.14
CA GLU A 835 10.22 4.66 27.38
C GLU A 835 10.83 6.04 27.67
N PHE A 836 9.98 7.07 27.63
CA PHE A 836 10.33 8.41 28.09
C PHE A 836 9.90 8.58 29.56
N ASN A 837 10.78 9.17 30.39
CA ASN A 837 10.53 9.37 31.83
C ASN A 837 9.42 10.39 32.14
N SER A 838 8.98 11.21 31.16
CA SER A 838 7.91 12.19 31.32
C SER A 838 6.98 12.27 30.11
N LEU A 839 5.66 12.33 30.35
CA LEU A 839 4.60 12.38 29.33
C LEU A 839 4.21 13.82 28.98
N GLY A 840 5.15 14.62 28.47
CA GLY A 840 4.83 15.92 27.89
C GLY A 840 4.37 15.82 26.42
N ILE A 841 3.70 16.85 25.91
CA ILE A 841 3.16 16.88 24.53
C ILE A 841 4.29 16.73 23.50
N MET A 842 5.42 17.41 23.68
CA MET A 842 6.57 17.33 22.77
C MET A 842 7.26 15.97 22.83
N GLN A 843 7.37 15.34 24.00
CA GLN A 843 7.89 13.98 24.14
C GLN A 843 6.96 12.95 23.47
N SER A 844 5.64 13.15 23.60
CA SER A 844 4.66 12.32 22.91
C SER A 844 4.78 12.46 21.38
N PHE A 845 4.99 13.67 20.88
CA PHE A 845 5.22 13.92 19.45
C PHE A 845 6.50 13.23 18.97
N LEU A 846 7.61 13.41 19.68
CA LEU A 846 8.89 12.76 19.38
C LEU A 846 8.76 11.23 19.36
N ARG A 847 8.01 10.65 20.31
CA ARG A 847 7.72 9.21 20.32
C ARG A 847 7.04 8.76 19.03
N HIS A 848 6.03 9.49 18.57
CA HIS A 848 5.34 9.15 17.32
C HIS A 848 6.25 9.30 16.10
N GLN A 849 7.17 10.27 16.08
CA GLN A 849 8.17 10.38 15.00
C GLN A 849 9.11 9.17 14.97
N ILE A 850 9.57 8.70 16.14
CA ILE A 850 10.41 7.49 16.25
C ILE A 850 9.62 6.25 15.79
N THR A 851 8.38 6.11 16.24
CA THR A 851 7.50 5.01 15.81
C THR A 851 7.26 5.05 14.30
N TYR A 852 7.05 6.23 13.73
CA TYR A 852 6.90 6.41 12.29
C TYR A 852 8.14 5.95 11.52
N LEU A 853 9.35 6.35 11.95
CA LEU A 853 10.61 5.86 11.36
C LEU A 853 10.72 4.33 11.43
N GLN A 854 10.38 3.72 12.58
CA GLN A 854 10.40 2.27 12.74
C GLN A 854 9.43 1.58 11.78
N LEU A 855 8.23 2.14 11.59
CA LEU A 855 7.24 1.61 10.65
C LEU A 855 7.73 1.69 9.20
N LEU A 856 8.40 2.78 8.81
CA LEU A 856 9.02 2.88 7.48
C LEU A 856 10.09 1.81 7.26
N ILE A 857 10.94 1.55 8.25
CA ILE A 857 11.97 0.50 8.18
C ILE A 857 11.34 -0.90 8.10
N ILE A 858 10.26 -1.15 8.84
CA ILE A 858 9.50 -2.41 8.75
C ILE A 858 8.85 -2.55 7.36
N ALA A 859 8.28 -1.46 6.83
CA ALA A 859 7.68 -1.45 5.50
C ALA A 859 8.73 -1.69 4.40
N GLU A 860 9.92 -1.11 4.53
CA GLU A 860 11.07 -1.39 3.67
C GLU A 860 11.49 -2.86 3.78
N ALA A 861 11.65 -3.40 4.99
CA ALA A 861 12.04 -4.80 5.20
C ALA A 861 11.05 -5.76 4.52
N LYS A 862 9.75 -5.51 4.70
CA LYS A 862 8.67 -6.24 4.04
C LYS A 862 8.77 -6.16 2.53
N TRP A 863 9.03 -4.96 1.99
CA TRP A 863 9.17 -4.75 0.55
C TRP A 863 10.43 -5.43 -0.02
N ARG A 864 11.53 -5.41 0.72
CA ARG A 864 12.78 -6.12 0.39
C ARG A 864 12.68 -7.65 0.61
N GLY A 865 11.54 -8.16 1.11
CA GLY A 865 11.36 -9.58 1.43
C GLY A 865 12.27 -10.08 2.55
N GLN A 866 12.73 -9.19 3.43
CA GLN A 866 13.62 -9.50 4.54
C GLN A 866 12.81 -9.63 5.84
N ASP A 867 12.99 -10.74 6.56
CA ASP A 867 12.31 -10.97 7.84
C ASP A 867 12.81 -10.03 8.96
N LYS A 868 14.00 -9.43 8.82
CA LYS A 868 14.60 -8.49 9.79
C LYS A 868 15.60 -7.53 9.13
N LEU A 869 15.29 -6.22 9.08
CA LEU A 869 16.32 -5.17 9.01
C LEU A 869 16.77 -4.82 10.43
N TYR A 870 17.68 -5.62 11.00
CA TYR A 870 18.05 -5.48 12.42
C TYR A 870 19.18 -4.47 12.69
N TYR A 871 19.68 -3.72 11.70
CA TYR A 871 20.94 -2.98 11.87
C TYR A 871 20.99 -1.49 11.46
N SER A 872 19.99 -0.91 10.77
CA SER A 872 20.06 0.51 10.38
C SER A 872 19.40 1.48 11.37
N ALA A 873 18.28 1.10 12.00
CA ALA A 873 17.53 1.98 12.90
C ALA A 873 18.29 2.34 14.20
N GLN A 874 19.05 1.39 14.74
CA GLN A 874 19.69 1.54 16.06
C GLN A 874 20.87 2.52 16.03
N THR A 875 21.61 2.59 14.91
CA THR A 875 22.77 3.47 14.75
C THR A 875 22.37 4.94 14.64
N SER A 876 21.22 5.26 14.04
CA SER A 876 20.70 6.63 13.93
C SER A 876 20.03 7.11 15.22
N LEU A 877 19.43 6.21 16.00
CA LEU A 877 18.77 6.57 17.27
C LEU A 877 19.74 6.71 18.45
N THR A 878 20.95 6.15 18.38
CA THR A 878 21.99 6.33 19.43
C THR A 878 22.45 7.77 19.58
N GLU A 879 22.33 8.61 18.55
CA GLU A 879 22.75 10.01 18.57
C GLU A 879 21.74 10.95 19.25
N LEU A 880 20.48 10.53 19.44
CA LEU A 880 19.45 11.32 20.11
C LEU A 880 19.81 11.69 21.56
N GLY A 881 20.61 10.85 22.22
CA GLY A 881 21.10 11.10 23.58
C GLY A 881 22.10 12.26 23.68
N ASN A 882 22.69 12.70 22.56
CA ASN A 882 23.66 13.78 22.51
C ASN A 882 23.02 15.15 22.25
N ALA A 883 21.74 15.20 21.87
CA ALA A 883 21.03 16.44 21.61
C ALA A 883 20.79 17.24 22.90
N THR A 884 20.98 18.56 22.80
CA THR A 884 20.86 19.51 23.92
C THR A 884 19.44 19.97 24.19
N SER A 885 18.54 19.84 23.21
CA SER A 885 17.13 20.25 23.32
C SER A 885 16.16 19.26 22.67
N ILE A 886 14.88 19.31 23.05
CA ILE A 886 13.85 18.46 22.45
C ILE A 886 13.56 18.82 20.99
N ILE A 887 13.73 20.09 20.60
CA ILE A 887 13.57 20.55 19.21
C ILE A 887 14.68 19.93 18.36
N GLU A 888 15.91 19.91 18.87
CA GLU A 888 17.04 19.27 18.21
C GLU A 888 16.79 17.77 18.03
N GLN A 889 16.27 17.07 19.06
CA GLN A 889 15.85 15.67 18.95
C GLN A 889 14.80 15.46 17.86
N MET A 890 13.76 16.30 17.81
CA MET A 890 12.70 16.23 16.80
C MET A 890 13.24 16.46 15.38
N THR A 891 14.14 17.43 15.19
CA THR A 891 14.79 17.67 13.90
C THR A 891 15.69 16.51 13.49
N MET A 892 16.44 15.91 14.43
CA MET A 892 17.28 14.74 14.15
C MET A 892 16.46 13.53 13.70
N VAL A 893 15.28 13.28 14.28
CA VAL A 893 14.41 12.17 13.82
C VAL A 893 13.88 12.43 12.41
N GLU A 894 13.46 13.66 12.08
CA GLU A 894 13.05 14.00 10.71
C GLU A 894 14.19 13.82 9.70
N LEU A 895 15.42 14.19 10.07
CA LEU A 895 16.61 13.98 9.24
C LEU A 895 16.93 12.49 9.08
N ALA A 896 16.73 11.69 10.13
CA ALA A 896 16.88 10.24 10.03
C ALA A 896 15.86 9.60 9.08
N ILE A 897 14.60 10.08 9.09
CA ILE A 897 13.58 9.69 8.11
C ILE A 897 13.99 10.09 6.69
N ALA A 898 14.50 11.30 6.50
CA ALA A 898 14.96 11.77 5.19
C ALA A 898 16.16 10.97 4.66
N SER A 899 17.11 10.66 5.54
CA SER A 899 18.26 9.82 5.24
C SER A 899 17.85 8.40 4.84
N HIS A 900 16.86 7.83 5.53
CA HIS A 900 16.27 6.54 5.15
C HIS A 900 15.65 6.58 3.74
N TRP A 901 14.88 7.62 3.42
CA TRP A 901 14.34 7.81 2.07
C TRP A 901 15.44 7.98 1.01
N ASN A 902 16.51 8.69 1.33
CA ASN A 902 17.62 8.87 0.40
C ASN A 902 18.28 7.54 0.04
N ALA A 903 18.61 6.72 1.05
CA ALA A 903 19.18 5.39 0.83
C ALA A 903 18.24 4.48 -0.01
N LEU A 904 16.93 4.59 0.22
CA LEU A 904 15.91 3.87 -0.55
C LEU A 904 15.85 4.35 -2.01
N PHE A 905 15.87 5.66 -2.25
CA PHE A 905 15.81 6.20 -3.61
C PHE A 905 17.10 6.02 -4.39
N GLU A 906 18.29 6.05 -3.76
CA GLU A 906 19.54 5.65 -4.40
C GLU A 906 19.48 4.20 -4.91
N SER A 907 18.88 3.33 -4.10
CA SER A 907 18.66 1.93 -4.44
C SER A 907 17.66 1.81 -5.63
N ILE A 908 16.58 2.59 -5.62
CA ILE A 908 15.60 2.63 -6.73
C ILE A 908 16.20 3.19 -8.02
N ASP A 909 16.97 4.28 -7.96
CA ASP A 909 17.59 4.93 -9.12
C ASP A 909 18.60 4.01 -9.80
N THR A 910 19.41 3.30 -9.01
CA THR A 910 20.35 2.29 -9.51
C THR A 910 19.61 1.20 -10.29
N GLU A 911 18.50 0.69 -9.74
CA GLU A 911 17.67 -0.33 -10.39
C GLU A 911 16.95 0.21 -11.64
N TYR A 912 16.45 1.44 -11.60
CA TYR A 912 15.85 2.12 -12.75
C TYR A 912 16.84 2.25 -13.91
N LYS A 913 18.08 2.66 -13.64
CA LYS A 913 19.17 2.72 -14.62
C LYS A 913 19.55 1.35 -15.17
N ASN A 914 19.59 0.32 -14.32
CA ASN A 914 19.85 -1.06 -14.75
C ASN A 914 18.77 -1.56 -15.73
N ARG A 915 17.49 -1.26 -15.48
CA ARG A 915 16.40 -1.64 -16.37
C ARG A 915 16.43 -0.90 -17.70
N LEU A 916 16.79 0.39 -17.71
CA LEU A 916 16.98 1.17 -18.94
C LEU A 916 18.15 0.66 -19.78
N ASN A 917 19.26 0.24 -19.16
CA ASN A 917 20.44 -0.26 -19.88
C ASN A 917 20.26 -1.69 -20.44
N ASN A 918 19.30 -2.45 -19.90
CA ASN A 918 18.99 -3.81 -20.33
C ASN A 918 17.83 -3.86 -21.37
N GLN A 919 17.23 -2.72 -21.70
CA GLN A 919 16.29 -2.52 -22.81
C GLN A 919 17.04 -1.99 -24.03
#